data_AF-A0A962BF67-F1
#
_entry.id   AF-A0A962BF67-F1
#
_cell.length_a   1.000
_cell.length_b   1.000
_cell.length_c   1.000
_cell.angle_alpha   90.00
_cell.angle_beta   90.00
_cell.angle_gamma   90.00
#
_symmetry.space_group_name_H-M   'P 1'
#
loop_
_entity.id
_entity.type
_entity.pdbx_description
1 polymer ?
#
loop_
_entity_poly.entity_id
_entity_poly.type
_entity_poly.pdbx_seq_one_letter_code
_entity_poly.pdbx_strand_id
1 'polypeptide(L)'
;MSQSATAKSSHLPHLSVVSATETHGILKSGGTQVDCSQAVSEYVSGSDWRIKANANTGYSNAGLINNVAGKIIANYWLDEIYSPEEGQAHRNADVHIHDLDCLTGYCAGWSLRALLNEGFNGVNGRVSSRPPRHFREALGQMANFLGILQSEWAGAQAFSSFDTYLAPYVFADNLPFKEIKKAIRQFVYNLNVPARWGQSPFTNVTLDITVPEDLENQFPTANDFHLFKNVNRDDLLARAQQRDMGIRSLEDLTFKHFAPEMELIDIAYYEVMTEGDSTGQPFTFPIPTVNITEDFNWDSKVAAAIFDNTAKVGSSYFQNFVGSQWMKNEKGERVRNPEAYSPGAVRSMCCRLQLDLRELLRRGNGLFGSAEMTGSIGVVTINMARLGYRFKGDMNGLIAELDRLMDISKSTLEKKRAFIQSMYNRGLYPYTARYLPFLRNHFSTIGVNGMNEMIRNYMDDRIDITDERGAEMALVILDHMREKMREYQETSGNLYNLEATPAEGTTYRFAKEDKKQFDDIIQAGSGENIYYTNSSQIPAGHTDDPFEALDLQNKLQCKYTGGTVLHLYMSEKLSSAEACKGFVRKVLENYQLPYITVTPVFSTCTTHGYLSGEQSECPKCGEKTNVWTRVMGYFRPVDSFNIGKKGEHHERVHFTEDRVESKDLFA
;
A
#
# COMPACT_ATOMS: atom_id res chain seq x y z
N MET A 1 -56.28 51.49 -17.92
CA MET A 1 -55.66 52.67 -17.26
C MET A 1 -54.90 52.14 -16.05
N SER A 2 -53.67 51.65 -16.23
CA SER A 2 -52.40 52.40 -16.16
C SER A 2 -52.05 52.92 -14.77
N GLN A 3 -51.05 52.28 -14.12
CA GLN A 3 -49.85 52.87 -13.49
C GLN A 3 -49.29 51.90 -12.44
N SER A 4 -48.21 51.19 -12.78
CA SER A 4 -46.84 51.40 -12.27
C SER A 4 -46.66 51.06 -10.78
N ALA A 5 -46.20 49.84 -10.51
CA ALA A 5 -45.57 49.48 -9.24
C ALA A 5 -44.08 49.25 -9.49
N THR A 6 -43.30 50.13 -8.89
CA THR A 6 -41.84 50.23 -8.94
C THR A 6 -41.18 49.10 -8.15
N ALA A 7 -40.19 48.46 -8.77
CA ALA A 7 -39.29 47.53 -8.11
C ALA A 7 -38.38 48.27 -7.11
N LYS A 8 -38.28 47.79 -5.88
CA LYS A 8 -37.21 48.15 -4.94
C LYS A 8 -36.24 46.97 -4.85
N SER A 9 -35.07 47.14 -5.46
CA SER A 9 -33.88 46.33 -5.25
C SER A 9 -33.23 46.70 -3.92
N SER A 10 -33.07 45.75 -3.00
CA SER A 10 -32.17 45.89 -1.85
C SER A 10 -30.77 45.38 -2.23
N HIS A 11 -29.79 46.26 -2.11
CA HIS A 11 -28.39 46.08 -2.43
C HIS A 11 -27.74 44.86 -1.76
N LEU A 12 -27.20 43.96 -2.57
CA LEU A 12 -26.03 43.15 -2.24
C LEU A 12 -24.78 44.00 -2.56
N PRO A 13 -23.73 44.00 -1.73
CA PRO A 13 -22.51 44.74 -2.03
C PRO A 13 -21.87 44.14 -3.29
N HIS A 14 -21.68 45.01 -4.29
CA HIS A 14 -20.87 44.72 -5.47
C HIS A 14 -19.46 44.32 -5.03
N LEU A 15 -19.12 43.04 -5.14
CA LEU A 15 -17.73 42.61 -5.31
C LEU A 15 -17.25 43.22 -6.62
N SER A 16 -16.41 44.24 -6.51
CA SER A 16 -15.67 44.78 -7.64
C SER A 16 -14.91 43.63 -8.30
N VAL A 17 -15.24 43.38 -9.56
CA VAL A 17 -14.40 42.59 -10.46
C VAL A 17 -13.06 43.30 -10.51
N VAL A 18 -12.07 42.75 -9.80
CA VAL A 18 -10.68 43.15 -9.94
C VAL A 18 -10.31 42.88 -11.40
N SER A 19 -10.08 43.96 -12.15
CA SER A 19 -9.63 43.90 -13.53
C SER A 19 -8.37 43.03 -13.63
N ALA A 20 -8.35 42.15 -14.62
CA ALA A 20 -7.28 41.20 -14.91
C ALA A 20 -5.98 41.86 -15.43
N THR A 21 -5.53 42.95 -14.81
CA THR A 21 -4.35 43.73 -15.26
C THR A 21 -3.37 44.15 -14.16
N GLU A 22 -3.51 43.68 -12.91
CA GLU A 22 -2.55 44.00 -11.83
C GLU A 22 -2.13 42.76 -11.00
N THR A 23 -1.62 41.72 -11.66
CA THR A 23 -0.95 40.59 -10.99
C THR A 23 0.25 40.07 -11.77
N HIS A 24 0.94 40.95 -12.51
CA HIS A 24 2.26 40.64 -13.07
C HIS A 24 3.36 41.28 -12.22
N GLY A 25 4.11 40.44 -11.51
CA GLY A 25 5.26 40.80 -10.68
C GLY A 25 4.93 40.57 -9.20
N ILE A 26 5.15 39.39 -8.64
CA ILE A 26 6.43 38.69 -8.57
C ILE A 26 6.24 37.23 -9.00
N LEU A 27 6.46 36.92 -10.28
CA LEU A 27 6.98 35.60 -10.62
C LEU A 27 8.41 35.58 -10.08
N LYS A 28 8.75 34.67 -9.17
CA LYS A 28 10.16 34.45 -8.80
C LYS A 28 10.90 34.16 -10.10
N SER A 29 11.70 35.11 -10.57
CA SER A 29 12.56 34.92 -11.72
C SER A 29 13.69 33.96 -11.31
N GLY A 30 13.46 32.65 -11.49
CA GLY A 30 14.41 31.61 -11.09
C GLY A 30 13.93 30.16 -11.16
N GLY A 31 12.74 29.87 -11.71
CA GLY A 31 12.26 28.50 -11.85
C GLY A 31 13.14 27.62 -12.74
N THR A 32 13.14 26.31 -12.48
CA THR A 32 13.91 25.31 -13.22
C THR A 32 13.45 25.29 -14.69
N GLN A 33 14.39 25.41 -15.63
CA GLN A 33 14.10 25.28 -17.05
C GLN A 33 14.02 23.79 -17.44
N VAL A 34 12.94 23.41 -18.13
CA VAL A 34 12.77 22.06 -18.69
C VAL A 34 12.77 22.16 -20.21
N ASP A 35 13.75 21.51 -20.85
CA ASP A 35 13.79 21.39 -22.31
C ASP A 35 12.81 20.28 -22.77
N CYS A 36 11.74 20.69 -23.45
CA CYS A 36 10.72 19.76 -23.96
C CYS A 36 11.28 18.75 -24.96
N SER A 37 12.20 19.17 -25.84
CA SER A 37 12.78 18.30 -26.87
C SER A 37 13.66 17.24 -26.22
N GLN A 38 14.46 17.64 -25.23
CA GLN A 38 15.26 16.71 -24.44
C GLN A 38 14.38 15.74 -23.65
N ALA A 39 13.36 16.24 -22.94
CA ALA A 39 12.52 15.39 -22.09
C ALA A 39 11.81 14.29 -22.89
N VAL A 40 11.32 14.61 -24.09
CA VAL A 40 10.72 13.64 -25.01
C VAL A 40 11.78 12.70 -25.60
N SER A 41 12.92 13.24 -26.05
CA SER A 41 13.98 12.44 -26.68
C SER A 41 14.58 11.40 -25.72
N GLU A 42 14.80 11.78 -24.46
CA GLU A 42 15.29 10.87 -23.40
C GLU A 42 14.33 9.70 -23.14
N TYR A 43 13.03 9.94 -23.21
CA TYR A 43 12.03 8.88 -23.04
C TYR A 43 12.04 7.94 -24.24
N VAL A 44 11.99 8.51 -25.46
CA VAL A 44 11.95 7.74 -26.72
C VAL A 44 13.21 6.89 -26.91
N SER A 45 14.38 7.39 -26.49
CA SER A 45 15.64 6.65 -26.56
C SER A 45 15.82 5.63 -25.43
N GLY A 46 15.03 5.72 -24.36
CA GLY A 46 15.20 4.90 -23.16
C GLY A 46 16.39 5.29 -22.28
N SER A 47 16.99 6.47 -22.48
CA SER A 47 18.24 6.86 -21.78
C SER A 47 18.00 7.35 -20.34
N ASP A 48 16.78 7.72 -19.97
CA ASP A 48 16.44 8.12 -18.60
C ASP A 48 16.08 6.89 -17.74
N TRP A 49 16.90 6.60 -16.73
CA TRP A 49 16.64 5.49 -15.79
C TRP A 49 15.27 5.62 -15.10
N ARG A 50 14.73 6.84 -14.96
CA ARG A 50 13.42 7.09 -14.33
C ARG A 50 12.26 6.44 -15.09
N ILE A 51 12.45 6.06 -16.35
CA ILE A 51 11.48 5.28 -17.14
C ILE A 51 11.14 3.96 -16.45
N LYS A 52 12.10 3.38 -15.71
CA LYS A 52 11.92 2.14 -14.93
C LYS A 52 11.85 2.38 -13.42
N ALA A 53 11.69 3.62 -12.94
CA ALA A 53 11.64 3.91 -11.50
C ALA A 53 10.48 3.20 -10.77
N ASN A 54 9.41 2.87 -11.50
CA ASN A 54 8.26 2.10 -11.03
C ASN A 54 8.04 0.92 -12.00
N ALA A 55 8.16 -0.31 -11.51
CA ALA A 55 8.01 -1.52 -12.33
C ALA A 55 6.57 -1.74 -12.82
N ASN A 56 5.60 -1.01 -12.29
CA ASN A 56 4.21 -1.00 -12.77
C ASN A 56 4.04 -0.21 -14.09
N THR A 57 5.02 0.62 -14.48
CA THR A 57 4.98 1.37 -15.75
C THR A 57 5.85 0.71 -16.82
N GLY A 58 5.38 0.78 -18.07
CA GLY A 58 6.10 0.25 -19.23
C GLY A 58 6.35 1.33 -20.30
N TYR A 59 7.31 1.06 -21.18
CA TYR A 59 7.57 1.92 -22.35
C TYR A 59 6.33 1.95 -23.25
N SER A 60 5.68 3.12 -23.34
CA SER A 60 4.45 3.30 -24.11
C SER A 60 4.18 4.77 -24.35
N ASN A 61 3.25 5.08 -25.27
CA ASN A 61 2.81 6.46 -25.47
C ASN A 61 2.16 7.07 -24.21
N ALA A 62 1.43 6.28 -23.43
CA ALA A 62 0.87 6.73 -22.16
C ALA A 62 1.97 7.01 -21.12
N GLY A 63 2.97 6.14 -21.05
CA GLY A 63 4.14 6.35 -20.20
C GLY A 63 4.96 7.60 -20.58
N LEU A 64 5.06 7.93 -21.88
CA LEU A 64 5.69 9.17 -22.35
C LEU A 64 4.97 10.40 -21.80
N ILE A 65 3.64 10.44 -21.96
CA ILE A 65 2.81 11.56 -21.48
C ILE A 65 3.00 11.75 -19.97
N ASN A 66 2.93 10.68 -19.19
CA ASN A 66 3.11 10.73 -17.75
C ASN A 66 4.52 11.16 -17.35
N ASN A 67 5.56 10.66 -18.03
CA ASN A 67 6.94 11.02 -17.72
C ASN A 67 7.19 12.53 -17.95
N VAL A 68 6.72 13.07 -19.07
CA VAL A 68 6.88 14.49 -19.40
C VAL A 68 6.07 15.37 -18.44
N ALA A 69 4.80 15.04 -18.21
CA ALA A 69 3.95 15.77 -17.26
C ALA A 69 4.54 15.73 -15.84
N GLY A 70 5.01 14.55 -15.41
CA GLY A 70 5.62 14.34 -14.11
C GLY A 70 6.89 15.17 -13.89
N LYS A 71 7.77 15.28 -14.91
CA LYS A 71 8.96 16.16 -14.85
C LYS A 71 8.57 17.62 -14.61
N ILE A 72 7.50 18.10 -15.26
CA ILE A 72 7.04 19.49 -15.11
C ILE A 72 6.43 19.71 -13.71
N ILE A 73 5.53 18.81 -13.30
CA ILE A 73 4.84 18.90 -12.02
C ILE A 73 5.83 18.81 -10.84
N ALA A 74 6.86 17.96 -10.94
CA ALA A 74 7.86 17.83 -9.89
C ALA A 74 8.65 19.13 -9.68
N ASN A 75 9.02 19.83 -10.75
CA ASN A 75 9.70 21.12 -10.61
C ASN A 75 8.75 22.20 -10.08
N TYR A 76 7.47 22.17 -10.43
CA TYR A 76 6.49 23.08 -9.83
C TYR A 76 6.39 22.91 -8.31
N TRP A 77 6.34 21.67 -7.81
CA TRP A 77 6.41 21.41 -6.36
C TRP A 77 7.68 22.02 -5.74
N LEU A 78 8.83 21.73 -6.34
CA LEU A 78 10.14 22.08 -5.78
C LEU A 78 10.48 23.57 -5.85
N ASP A 79 9.91 24.31 -6.81
CA ASP A 79 10.25 25.71 -7.06
C ASP A 79 9.20 26.68 -6.51
N GLU A 80 7.92 26.30 -6.58
CA GLU A 80 6.81 27.19 -6.22
C GLU A 80 6.18 26.86 -4.86
N ILE A 81 6.12 25.57 -4.49
CA ILE A 81 5.43 25.14 -3.26
C ILE A 81 6.40 24.96 -2.10
N TYR A 82 7.54 24.32 -2.34
CA TYR A 82 8.55 24.07 -1.32
C TYR A 82 9.54 25.23 -1.20
N SER A 83 10.18 25.33 -0.03
CA SER A 83 11.26 26.29 0.18
C SER A 83 12.51 25.86 -0.62
N PRO A 84 13.43 26.80 -0.90
CA PRO A 84 14.70 26.45 -1.55
C PRO A 84 15.48 25.36 -0.79
N GLU A 85 15.48 25.38 0.53
CA GLU A 85 16.16 24.36 1.36
C GLU A 85 15.52 22.97 1.19
N GLU A 86 14.19 22.89 1.24
CA GLU A 86 13.45 21.64 1.05
C GLU A 86 13.68 21.06 -0.36
N GLY A 87 13.61 21.93 -1.37
CA GLY A 87 13.86 21.57 -2.74
C GLY A 87 15.31 21.13 -2.96
N GLN A 88 16.27 21.74 -2.27
CA GLN A 88 17.68 21.37 -2.35
C GLN A 88 17.95 20.03 -1.64
N ALA A 89 17.37 19.80 -0.46
CA ALA A 89 17.49 18.53 0.26
C ALA A 89 16.97 17.34 -0.58
N HIS A 90 15.86 17.53 -1.30
CA HIS A 90 15.41 16.54 -2.28
C HIS A 90 16.45 16.38 -3.40
N ARG A 91 16.85 17.46 -4.09
CA ARG A 91 17.76 17.41 -5.25
C ARG A 91 19.11 16.80 -4.94
N ASN A 92 19.68 17.14 -3.77
CA ASN A 92 20.94 16.59 -3.28
C ASN A 92 20.83 15.13 -2.87
N ALA A 93 19.60 14.61 -2.70
CA ALA A 93 19.31 13.27 -2.19
C ALA A 93 19.64 13.08 -0.69
N ASP A 94 19.53 14.15 0.11
CA ASP A 94 19.52 14.07 1.58
C ASP A 94 18.18 13.47 2.06
N VAL A 95 17.10 13.85 1.37
CA VAL A 95 15.77 13.26 1.51
C VAL A 95 15.20 12.92 0.13
N HIS A 96 14.13 12.12 0.13
CA HIS A 96 13.33 11.84 -1.05
C HIS A 96 11.86 12.09 -0.73
N ILE A 97 11.35 13.22 -1.22
CA ILE A 97 9.92 13.51 -1.29
C ILE A 97 9.31 12.66 -2.41
N HIS A 98 8.38 11.77 -2.06
CA HIS A 98 7.74 10.85 -3.00
C HIS A 98 6.61 11.50 -3.81
N ASP A 99 6.35 10.93 -4.98
CA ASP A 99 5.22 11.25 -5.88
C ASP A 99 5.11 12.73 -6.25
N LEU A 100 6.26 13.34 -6.54
CA LEU A 100 6.33 14.71 -7.05
C LEU A 100 5.80 14.84 -8.48
N ASP A 101 5.55 13.75 -9.18
CA ASP A 101 5.01 13.72 -10.54
C ASP A 101 3.50 14.02 -10.60
N CYS A 102 2.82 14.04 -9.45
CA CYS A 102 1.39 14.34 -9.36
C CYS A 102 1.12 15.51 -8.39
N LEU A 103 0.18 16.39 -8.73
CA LEU A 103 -0.33 17.43 -7.82
C LEU A 103 -1.46 16.85 -6.96
N THR A 104 -1.16 15.87 -6.11
CA THR A 104 -2.18 15.26 -5.22
C THR A 104 -1.54 14.57 -4.01
N GLY A 105 -2.36 13.97 -3.14
CA GLY A 105 -1.96 13.15 -2.01
C GLY A 105 -1.37 11.80 -2.42
N TYR A 106 -0.80 11.08 -1.46
CA TYR A 106 -0.15 9.80 -1.74
C TYR A 106 -1.16 8.68 -1.92
N CYS A 107 -1.73 8.13 -0.85
CA CYS A 107 -2.63 6.99 -0.93
C CYS A 107 -3.91 7.23 -0.13
N ALA A 108 -4.96 6.49 -0.48
CA ALA A 108 -6.24 6.55 0.19
C ALA A 108 -6.93 5.17 0.17
N GLY A 109 -7.48 4.79 1.31
CA GLY A 109 -8.48 3.74 1.37
C GLY A 109 -9.88 4.34 1.53
N TRP A 110 -10.86 3.59 1.06
CA TRP A 110 -12.20 4.09 0.80
C TRP A 110 -13.25 3.24 1.52
N SER A 111 -14.35 3.88 1.91
CA SER A 111 -15.51 3.19 2.47
C SER A 111 -16.25 2.43 1.37
N LEU A 112 -16.01 1.11 1.30
CA LEU A 112 -16.80 0.23 0.43
C LEU A 112 -18.28 0.28 0.83
N ARG A 113 -18.57 0.37 2.13
CA ARG A 113 -19.93 0.58 2.63
C ARG A 113 -20.59 1.82 2.04
N ALA A 114 -19.91 2.97 2.02
CA ALA A 114 -20.46 4.20 1.43
C ALA A 114 -20.73 4.04 -0.07
N LEU A 115 -19.78 3.45 -0.82
CA LEU A 115 -19.96 3.17 -2.25
C LEU A 115 -21.17 2.26 -2.51
N LEU A 116 -21.32 1.19 -1.73
CA LEU A 116 -22.43 0.23 -1.89
C LEU A 116 -23.76 0.81 -1.41
N ASN A 117 -23.76 1.63 -0.36
CA ASN A 117 -24.95 2.26 0.17
C ASN A 117 -25.49 3.35 -0.75
N GLU A 118 -24.61 4.17 -1.32
CA GLU A 118 -24.99 5.39 -2.04
C GLU A 118 -24.90 5.22 -3.56
N GLY A 119 -24.07 4.30 -4.05
CA GLY A 119 -23.70 4.15 -5.46
C GLY A 119 -22.60 5.13 -5.88
N PHE A 120 -22.03 4.94 -7.07
CA PHE A 120 -20.99 5.82 -7.62
C PHE A 120 -21.57 7.08 -8.30
N ASN A 121 -21.72 8.18 -7.58
CA ASN A 121 -22.47 9.38 -8.01
C ASN A 121 -21.95 10.69 -7.40
N GLY A 122 -22.71 11.77 -7.56
CA GLY A 122 -22.54 13.01 -6.79
C GLY A 122 -21.53 14.00 -7.36
N VAL A 123 -20.97 13.73 -8.55
CA VAL A 123 -20.10 14.66 -9.28
C VAL A 123 -20.87 15.30 -10.43
N ASN A 124 -20.99 16.63 -10.42
CA ASN A 124 -21.74 17.37 -11.42
C ASN A 124 -21.16 17.18 -12.84
N GLY A 125 -22.04 17.06 -13.84
CA GLY A 125 -21.65 16.84 -15.24
C GLY A 125 -21.05 15.46 -15.54
N ARG A 126 -21.08 14.52 -14.58
CA ARG A 126 -20.60 13.15 -14.74
C ARG A 126 -21.75 12.15 -14.58
N VAL A 127 -21.61 10.99 -15.21
CA VAL A 127 -22.55 9.88 -15.05
C VAL A 127 -22.60 9.48 -13.58
N SER A 128 -23.81 9.27 -13.07
CA SER A 128 -24.06 8.85 -11.70
C SER A 128 -24.76 7.49 -11.68
N SER A 129 -24.32 6.63 -10.78
CA SER A 129 -24.89 5.31 -10.54
C SER A 129 -25.71 5.32 -9.25
N ARG A 130 -26.85 4.63 -9.27
CA ARG A 130 -27.60 4.26 -8.08
C ARG A 130 -26.84 3.19 -7.28
N PRO A 131 -27.18 2.95 -5.99
CA PRO A 131 -26.63 1.82 -5.25
C PRO A 131 -26.82 0.52 -6.04
N PRO A 132 -25.78 -0.33 -6.13
CA PRO A 132 -25.90 -1.62 -6.80
C PRO A 132 -26.97 -2.48 -6.12
N ARG A 133 -27.63 -3.35 -6.89
CA ARG A 133 -28.59 -4.34 -6.35
C ARG A 133 -28.19 -5.78 -6.66
N HIS A 134 -27.17 -5.96 -7.49
CA HIS A 134 -26.66 -7.26 -7.91
C HIS A 134 -25.15 -7.35 -7.72
N PHE A 135 -24.62 -8.56 -7.50
CA PHE A 135 -23.20 -8.80 -7.22
C PHE A 135 -22.28 -8.26 -8.33
N ARG A 136 -22.67 -8.47 -9.60
CA ARG A 136 -21.92 -7.95 -10.75
C ARG A 136 -21.96 -6.43 -10.85
N GLU A 137 -23.07 -5.80 -10.46
CA GLU A 137 -23.17 -4.34 -10.43
C GLU A 137 -22.24 -3.75 -9.36
N ALA A 138 -22.19 -4.36 -8.17
CA ALA A 138 -21.31 -3.94 -7.09
C ALA A 138 -19.84 -3.99 -7.52
N LEU A 139 -19.38 -5.13 -8.05
CA LEU A 139 -18.00 -5.28 -8.56
C LEU A 139 -17.69 -4.31 -9.72
N GLY A 140 -18.65 -4.07 -10.61
CA GLY A 140 -18.50 -3.11 -11.70
C GLY A 140 -18.32 -1.67 -11.21
N GLN A 141 -19.12 -1.25 -10.21
CA GLN A 141 -18.96 0.07 -9.60
C GLN A 141 -17.63 0.18 -8.85
N MET A 142 -17.19 -0.86 -8.15
CA MET A 142 -15.89 -0.88 -7.47
C MET A 142 -14.71 -0.73 -8.44
N ALA A 143 -14.71 -1.47 -9.55
CA ALA A 143 -13.65 -1.36 -10.56
C ALA A 143 -13.59 0.05 -11.17
N ASN A 144 -14.74 0.64 -11.50
CA ASN A 144 -14.82 2.01 -12.00
C ASN A 144 -14.34 3.02 -10.96
N PHE A 145 -14.73 2.82 -9.70
CA PHE A 145 -14.33 3.69 -8.59
C PHE A 145 -12.80 3.70 -8.43
N LEU A 146 -12.18 2.53 -8.27
CA LEU A 146 -10.74 2.40 -8.07
C LEU A 146 -9.95 2.94 -9.28
N GLY A 147 -10.42 2.67 -10.50
CA GLY A 147 -9.79 3.17 -11.72
C GLY A 147 -9.86 4.69 -11.87
N ILE A 148 -10.95 5.33 -11.46
CA ILE A 148 -11.07 6.80 -11.51
C ILE A 148 -10.24 7.44 -10.39
N LEU A 149 -10.26 6.91 -9.16
CA LEU A 149 -9.60 7.57 -8.04
C LEU A 149 -8.07 7.48 -8.10
N GLN A 150 -7.53 6.52 -8.86
CA GLN A 150 -6.11 6.54 -9.24
C GLN A 150 -5.71 7.82 -10.01
N SER A 151 -6.65 8.53 -10.65
CA SER A 151 -6.32 9.81 -11.31
C SER A 151 -6.34 11.01 -10.34
N GLU A 152 -6.87 10.83 -9.12
CA GLU A 152 -6.92 11.86 -8.09
C GLU A 152 -5.96 11.57 -6.93
N TRP A 153 -5.22 10.46 -6.94
CA TRP A 153 -4.25 10.05 -5.91
C TRP A 153 -3.06 9.33 -6.55
N ALA A 154 -1.85 9.54 -6.06
CA ALA A 154 -0.65 8.99 -6.71
C ALA A 154 -0.44 7.47 -6.49
N GLY A 155 -0.80 7.00 -5.30
CA GLY A 155 -0.51 5.67 -4.78
C GLY A 155 -1.72 4.75 -4.71
N ALA A 156 -1.66 3.80 -3.78
CA ALA A 156 -2.63 2.72 -3.68
C ALA A 156 -4.05 3.19 -3.32
N GLN A 157 -5.04 2.53 -3.92
CA GLN A 157 -6.46 2.68 -3.66
C GLN A 157 -7.00 1.40 -3.04
N ALA A 158 -7.53 1.46 -1.81
CA ALA A 158 -7.90 0.25 -1.07
C ALA A 158 -9.38 0.19 -0.68
N PHE A 159 -9.93 -1.03 -0.64
CA PHE A 159 -11.17 -1.35 0.06
C PHE A 159 -10.90 -2.37 1.17
N SER A 160 -11.54 -2.18 2.32
CA SER A 160 -11.55 -3.16 3.41
C SER A 160 -12.87 -3.94 3.45
N SER A 161 -12.83 -5.13 4.06
CA SER A 161 -14.00 -6.00 4.25
C SER A 161 -14.70 -6.36 2.94
N PHE A 162 -13.90 -6.69 1.92
CA PHE A 162 -14.35 -6.93 0.56
C PHE A 162 -15.38 -8.07 0.47
N ASP A 163 -15.05 -9.20 1.08
CA ASP A 163 -15.86 -10.40 1.22
C ASP A 163 -17.13 -10.14 2.05
N THR A 164 -16.98 -9.56 3.25
CA THR A 164 -18.11 -9.26 4.15
C THR A 164 -19.15 -8.37 3.48
N TYR A 165 -18.73 -7.28 2.83
CA TYR A 165 -19.66 -6.34 2.21
C TYR A 165 -20.32 -6.85 0.93
N LEU A 166 -19.68 -7.78 0.22
CA LEU A 166 -20.20 -8.31 -1.04
C LEU A 166 -21.06 -9.58 -0.87
N ALA A 167 -20.88 -10.33 0.20
CA ALA A 167 -21.63 -11.55 0.49
C ALA A 167 -23.18 -11.40 0.45
N PRO A 168 -23.78 -10.32 0.96
CA PRO A 168 -25.23 -10.10 0.85
C PRO A 168 -25.75 -10.08 -0.60
N TYR A 169 -24.95 -9.61 -1.56
CA TYR A 169 -25.36 -9.54 -2.97
C TYR A 169 -25.34 -10.92 -3.63
N VAL A 170 -24.41 -11.79 -3.24
CA VAL A 170 -24.39 -13.19 -3.68
C VAL A 170 -25.62 -13.94 -3.18
N PHE A 171 -26.03 -13.68 -1.93
CA PHE A 171 -27.25 -14.24 -1.35
C PHE A 171 -28.50 -13.71 -2.07
N ALA A 172 -28.59 -12.39 -2.29
CA ALA A 172 -29.72 -11.75 -2.96
C ALA A 172 -29.94 -12.28 -4.38
N ASP A 173 -28.85 -12.51 -5.11
CA ASP A 173 -28.87 -13.03 -6.48
C ASP A 173 -28.99 -14.56 -6.54
N ASN A 174 -28.91 -15.25 -5.39
CA ASN A 174 -28.87 -16.71 -5.28
C ASN A 174 -27.85 -17.35 -6.24
N LEU A 175 -26.63 -16.80 -6.29
CA LEU A 175 -25.67 -17.16 -7.33
C LEU A 175 -25.02 -18.54 -7.08
N PRO A 176 -24.93 -19.38 -8.13
CA PRO A 176 -24.06 -20.55 -8.07
C PRO A 176 -22.58 -20.15 -8.15
N PHE A 177 -21.70 -20.94 -7.56
CA PHE A 177 -20.24 -20.69 -7.52
C PHE A 177 -19.63 -20.32 -8.88
N LYS A 178 -20.06 -20.98 -9.96
CA LYS A 178 -19.59 -20.71 -11.32
C LYS A 178 -19.80 -19.25 -11.74
N GLU A 179 -20.92 -18.63 -11.37
CA GLU A 179 -21.22 -17.25 -11.72
C GLU A 179 -20.50 -16.26 -10.79
N ILE A 180 -20.31 -16.61 -9.52
CA ILE A 180 -19.46 -15.85 -8.58
C ILE A 180 -18.04 -15.77 -9.14
N LYS A 181 -17.44 -16.91 -9.50
CA LYS A 181 -16.09 -16.99 -10.07
C LYS A 181 -15.95 -16.19 -11.37
N LYS A 182 -16.95 -16.22 -12.26
CA LYS A 182 -16.93 -15.39 -13.47
C LYS A 182 -16.97 -13.89 -13.17
N ALA A 183 -17.76 -13.47 -12.19
CA ALA A 183 -17.86 -12.06 -11.80
C ALA A 183 -16.57 -11.57 -11.14
N ILE A 184 -15.98 -12.36 -10.23
CA ILE A 184 -14.68 -12.07 -9.63
C ILE A 184 -13.58 -12.04 -10.69
N ARG A 185 -13.56 -13.00 -11.63
CA ARG A 185 -12.62 -12.97 -12.76
C ARG A 185 -12.74 -11.66 -13.56
N GLN A 186 -13.96 -11.25 -13.89
CA GLN A 186 -14.17 -9.98 -14.60
C GLN A 186 -13.61 -8.78 -13.81
N PHE A 187 -13.84 -8.74 -12.50
CA PHE A 187 -13.32 -7.70 -11.61
C PHE A 187 -11.78 -7.66 -11.60
N VAL A 188 -11.12 -8.80 -11.39
CA VAL A 188 -9.65 -8.91 -11.37
C VAL A 188 -9.05 -8.48 -12.71
N TYR A 189 -9.59 -8.94 -13.84
CA TYR A 189 -9.10 -8.54 -15.16
C TYR A 189 -9.22 -7.03 -15.39
N ASN A 190 -10.34 -6.42 -15.00
CA ASN A 190 -10.53 -4.98 -15.14
C ASN A 190 -9.52 -4.14 -14.33
N LEU A 191 -8.97 -4.69 -13.25
CA LEU A 191 -7.94 -4.02 -12.44
C LEU A 191 -6.50 -4.29 -12.91
N ASN A 192 -6.28 -5.25 -13.81
CA ASN A 192 -4.94 -5.57 -14.32
C ASN A 192 -4.71 -5.12 -15.76
N VAL A 193 -5.75 -4.83 -16.53
CA VAL A 193 -5.59 -4.28 -17.89
C VAL A 193 -5.39 -2.76 -17.80
N PRO A 194 -4.21 -2.23 -18.18
CA PRO A 194 -3.92 -0.81 -18.05
C PRO A 194 -4.81 0.02 -18.98
N ALA A 195 -5.38 1.09 -18.43
CA ALA A 195 -6.18 2.05 -19.18
C ALA A 195 -5.30 3.18 -19.77
N ARG A 196 -5.92 4.35 -20.02
CA ARG A 196 -5.33 5.52 -20.70
C ARG A 196 -3.98 6.00 -20.14
N TRP A 197 -3.67 5.69 -18.88
CA TRP A 197 -2.46 6.13 -18.18
C TRP A 197 -1.30 5.13 -18.28
N GLY A 198 -1.46 4.00 -18.99
CA GLY A 198 -0.37 3.06 -19.25
C GLY A 198 0.09 2.24 -18.03
N GLN A 199 -0.65 2.34 -16.92
CA GLN A 199 -0.40 1.62 -15.67
C GLN A 199 -1.73 1.08 -15.16
N SER A 200 -1.71 -0.13 -14.59
CA SER A 200 -2.87 -0.72 -13.93
C SER A 200 -3.05 -0.09 -12.54
N PRO A 201 -4.29 0.10 -12.06
CA PRO A 201 -4.56 0.70 -10.77
C PRO A 201 -3.91 -0.06 -9.63
N PHE A 202 -3.05 0.64 -8.89
CA PHE A 202 -2.47 0.09 -7.67
C PHE A 202 -3.60 -0.08 -6.67
N THR A 203 -4.07 -1.31 -6.49
CA THR A 203 -5.26 -1.60 -5.69
C THR A 203 -5.02 -2.68 -4.66
N ASN A 204 -5.68 -2.53 -3.52
CA ASN A 204 -5.63 -3.46 -2.41
C ASN A 204 -7.05 -3.82 -1.98
N VAL A 205 -7.26 -5.07 -1.60
CA VAL A 205 -8.48 -5.53 -0.94
C VAL A 205 -8.13 -6.28 0.32
N THR A 206 -8.85 -6.00 1.40
CA THR A 206 -8.74 -6.78 2.65
C THR A 206 -9.89 -7.78 2.71
N LEU A 207 -9.53 -9.05 2.95
CA LEU A 207 -10.46 -10.16 3.16
C LEU A 207 -10.53 -10.45 4.65
N ASP A 208 -11.74 -10.42 5.20
CA ASP A 208 -11.96 -10.66 6.63
C ASP A 208 -11.92 -12.16 6.95
N ILE A 209 -12.35 -13.02 6.02
CA ILE A 209 -12.49 -14.48 6.12
C ILE A 209 -13.54 -14.92 7.15
N THR A 210 -13.47 -14.37 8.37
CA THR A 210 -14.51 -14.47 9.39
C THR A 210 -15.25 -13.14 9.48
N VAL A 211 -16.57 -13.18 9.66
CA VAL A 211 -17.38 -11.97 9.84
C VAL A 211 -16.84 -11.17 11.04
N PRO A 212 -16.41 -9.90 10.85
CA PRO A 212 -15.88 -9.10 11.94
C PRO A 212 -16.91 -8.81 13.04
N GLU A 213 -16.49 -8.81 14.30
CA GLU A 213 -17.36 -8.53 15.47
C GLU A 213 -18.05 -7.16 15.38
N ASP A 214 -17.37 -6.14 14.84
CA ASP A 214 -17.93 -4.81 14.66
C ASP A 214 -18.99 -4.75 13.54
N LEU A 215 -19.02 -5.74 12.64
CA LEU A 215 -19.95 -5.81 11.51
C LEU A 215 -21.07 -6.85 11.69
N GLU A 216 -20.87 -7.91 12.48
CA GLU A 216 -21.74 -9.09 12.51
C GLU A 216 -23.25 -8.78 12.72
N ASN A 217 -23.54 -7.78 13.55
CA ASN A 217 -24.89 -7.36 13.96
C ASN A 217 -25.41 -6.17 13.15
N GLN A 218 -24.60 -5.62 12.24
CA GLN A 218 -25.04 -4.60 11.29
C GLN A 218 -25.74 -5.25 10.11
N PHE A 219 -26.64 -4.50 9.48
CA PHE A 219 -27.36 -4.95 8.29
C PHE A 219 -26.77 -4.33 7.02
N PRO A 220 -26.80 -5.05 5.88
CA PRO A 220 -26.36 -4.50 4.60
C PRO A 220 -27.31 -3.40 4.14
N THR A 221 -26.76 -2.29 3.62
CA THR A 221 -27.55 -1.10 3.30
C THR A 221 -27.51 -0.70 1.82
N ALA A 222 -28.61 -0.12 1.34
CA ALA A 222 -28.71 0.57 0.06
C ALA A 222 -29.72 1.72 0.16
N ASN A 223 -29.25 2.95 -0.01
CA ASN A 223 -29.93 4.21 0.32
C ASN A 223 -30.38 4.28 1.79
N ASP A 224 -29.50 3.94 2.73
CA ASP A 224 -29.73 3.95 4.19
C ASP A 224 -30.82 2.99 4.69
N PHE A 225 -31.40 2.20 3.78
CA PHE A 225 -32.34 1.14 4.09
C PHE A 225 -31.67 -0.21 3.98
N HIS A 226 -32.28 -1.22 4.61
CA HIS A 226 -31.88 -2.60 4.43
C HIS A 226 -31.80 -2.97 2.93
N LEU A 227 -30.74 -3.68 2.52
CA LEU A 227 -30.53 -4.08 1.12
C LEU A 227 -31.75 -4.85 0.58
N PHE A 228 -32.36 -5.64 1.45
CA PHE A 228 -33.55 -6.46 1.18
C PHE A 228 -34.89 -5.78 1.49
N LYS A 229 -34.91 -4.47 1.76
CA LYS A 229 -36.15 -3.75 1.99
C LYS A 229 -37.09 -3.89 0.80
N ASN A 230 -38.34 -4.25 1.07
CA ASN A 230 -39.37 -4.55 0.05
C ASN A 230 -39.03 -5.72 -0.90
N VAL A 231 -38.09 -6.60 -0.54
CA VAL A 231 -37.81 -7.82 -1.31
C VAL A 231 -38.69 -8.95 -0.79
N ASN A 232 -39.66 -9.38 -1.61
CA ASN A 232 -40.57 -10.49 -1.29
C ASN A 232 -40.15 -11.73 -2.09
N ARG A 233 -39.32 -12.58 -1.49
CA ARG A 233 -38.79 -13.81 -2.09
C ARG A 233 -38.84 -14.96 -1.08
N ASP A 234 -39.89 -15.76 -1.17
CA ASP A 234 -40.16 -16.87 -0.24
C ASP A 234 -39.03 -17.90 -0.22
N ASP A 235 -38.37 -18.12 -1.37
CA ASP A 235 -37.23 -19.02 -1.49
C ASP A 235 -36.00 -18.51 -0.70
N LEU A 236 -35.73 -17.20 -0.75
CA LEU A 236 -34.65 -16.59 0.04
C LEU A 236 -35.00 -16.57 1.52
N LEU A 237 -36.26 -16.28 1.88
CA LEU A 237 -36.70 -16.27 3.27
C LEU A 237 -36.59 -17.67 3.89
N ALA A 238 -37.03 -18.71 3.18
CA ALA A 238 -36.90 -20.09 3.63
C ALA A 238 -35.41 -20.48 3.84
N ARG A 239 -34.52 -20.06 2.95
CA ARG A 239 -33.07 -20.28 3.09
C ARG A 239 -32.48 -19.51 4.28
N ALA A 240 -32.95 -18.29 4.53
CA ALA A 240 -32.57 -17.51 5.71
C ALA A 240 -33.02 -18.21 7.00
N GLN A 241 -34.26 -18.69 7.04
CA GLN A 241 -34.84 -19.42 8.18
C GLN A 241 -34.17 -20.76 8.48
N GLN A 242 -33.58 -21.41 7.46
CA GLN A 242 -32.73 -22.59 7.66
C GLN A 242 -31.43 -22.27 8.41
N ARG A 243 -30.96 -21.02 8.35
CA ARG A 243 -29.76 -20.55 9.06
C ARG A 243 -30.10 -20.05 10.46
N ASP A 244 -31.19 -19.31 10.59
CA ASP A 244 -31.70 -18.79 11.86
C ASP A 244 -33.23 -18.78 11.85
N MET A 245 -33.84 -19.66 12.66
CA MET A 245 -35.30 -19.76 12.78
C MET A 245 -35.96 -18.48 13.36
N GLY A 246 -35.18 -17.57 13.93
CA GLY A 246 -35.64 -16.27 14.41
C GLY A 246 -35.98 -15.28 13.30
N ILE A 247 -35.55 -15.53 12.06
CA ILE A 247 -35.77 -14.65 10.91
C ILE A 247 -37.25 -14.70 10.47
N ARG A 248 -37.93 -13.56 10.54
CA ARG A 248 -39.34 -13.38 10.14
C ARG A 248 -39.47 -12.70 8.79
N SER A 249 -38.49 -11.87 8.43
CA SER A 249 -38.39 -11.18 7.15
C SER A 249 -36.94 -11.11 6.70
N LEU A 250 -36.71 -10.88 5.40
CA LEU A 250 -35.35 -10.66 4.89
C LEU A 250 -34.69 -9.40 5.47
N GLU A 251 -35.44 -8.49 6.08
CA GLU A 251 -34.91 -7.30 6.78
C GLU A 251 -34.34 -7.62 8.17
N ASP A 252 -34.49 -8.85 8.67
CA ASP A 252 -33.85 -9.32 9.92
C ASP A 252 -32.40 -9.80 9.70
N LEU A 253 -31.95 -9.87 8.45
CA LEU A 253 -30.62 -10.40 8.08
C LEU A 253 -29.50 -9.39 8.36
N THR A 254 -28.63 -9.71 9.31
CA THR A 254 -27.35 -9.02 9.53
C THR A 254 -26.17 -9.73 8.84
N PHE A 255 -24.98 -9.11 8.83
CA PHE A 255 -23.78 -9.66 8.18
C PHE A 255 -23.41 -11.08 8.63
N LYS A 256 -23.66 -11.44 9.90
CA LYS A 256 -23.40 -12.79 10.43
C LYS A 256 -24.08 -13.92 9.65
N HIS A 257 -25.20 -13.63 8.98
CA HIS A 257 -25.96 -14.64 8.24
C HIS A 257 -25.40 -14.96 6.85
N PHE A 258 -24.41 -14.20 6.37
CA PHE A 258 -23.85 -14.34 5.02
C PHE A 258 -22.47 -15.00 4.96
N ALA A 259 -22.01 -15.60 6.07
CA ALA A 259 -20.74 -16.34 6.10
C ALA A 259 -20.60 -17.41 4.99
N PRO A 260 -21.65 -18.17 4.60
CA PRO A 260 -21.53 -19.11 3.48
C PRO A 260 -21.24 -18.42 2.15
N GLU A 261 -21.73 -17.20 1.93
CA GLU A 261 -21.46 -16.45 0.71
C GLU A 261 -20.07 -15.81 0.71
N MET A 262 -19.57 -15.39 1.88
CA MET A 262 -18.18 -14.96 2.06
C MET A 262 -17.20 -16.08 1.65
N GLU A 263 -17.39 -17.30 2.18
CA GLU A 263 -16.58 -18.47 1.81
C GLU A 263 -16.51 -18.68 0.28
N LEU A 264 -17.64 -18.55 -0.42
CA LEU A 264 -17.68 -18.71 -1.87
C LEU A 264 -16.96 -17.60 -2.62
N ILE A 265 -17.01 -16.35 -2.12
CA ILE A 265 -16.27 -15.21 -2.70
C ILE A 265 -14.77 -15.43 -2.54
N ASP A 266 -14.31 -15.82 -1.36
CA ASP A 266 -12.89 -16.01 -1.07
C ASP A 266 -12.29 -17.13 -1.89
N ILE A 267 -12.96 -18.29 -1.94
CA ILE A 267 -12.53 -19.41 -2.78
C ILE A 267 -12.48 -19.00 -4.25
N ALA A 268 -13.52 -18.31 -4.74
CA ALA A 268 -13.55 -17.83 -6.13
C ALA A 268 -12.42 -16.84 -6.44
N TYR A 269 -12.11 -15.95 -5.50
CA TYR A 269 -11.02 -14.99 -5.62
C TYR A 269 -9.67 -15.68 -5.71
N TYR A 270 -9.36 -16.59 -4.78
CA TYR A 270 -8.09 -17.30 -4.79
C TYR A 270 -7.94 -18.26 -5.96
N GLU A 271 -9.01 -18.94 -6.38
CA GLU A 271 -8.96 -19.75 -7.61
C GLU A 271 -8.60 -18.90 -8.83
N VAL A 272 -9.17 -17.70 -8.98
CA VAL A 272 -8.83 -16.78 -10.08
C VAL A 272 -7.38 -16.30 -9.99
N MET A 273 -6.91 -15.93 -8.80
CA MET A 273 -5.52 -15.49 -8.58
C MET A 273 -4.50 -16.61 -8.82
N THR A 274 -4.85 -17.86 -8.54
CA THR A 274 -4.00 -19.06 -8.77
C THR A 274 -3.98 -19.51 -10.24
N GLU A 275 -5.11 -19.35 -10.95
CA GLU A 275 -5.22 -19.62 -12.39
C GLU A 275 -4.33 -18.69 -13.21
N GLY A 276 -4.33 -17.39 -12.86
CA GLY A 276 -3.62 -16.36 -13.61
C GLY A 276 -4.35 -15.95 -14.91
N ASP A 277 -3.62 -15.25 -15.77
CA ASP A 277 -4.12 -14.79 -17.07
C ASP A 277 -4.27 -15.94 -18.09
N SER A 278 -4.58 -15.62 -19.35
CA SER A 278 -4.73 -16.62 -20.43
C SER A 278 -3.48 -17.49 -20.67
N THR A 279 -2.31 -17.07 -20.18
CA THR A 279 -1.04 -17.78 -20.27
C THR A 279 -0.55 -18.32 -18.92
N GLY A 280 -1.35 -18.15 -17.86
CA GLY A 280 -1.01 -18.52 -16.49
C GLY A 280 -0.06 -17.53 -15.81
N GLN A 281 0.09 -16.31 -16.32
CA GLN A 281 0.83 -15.25 -15.63
C GLN A 281 0.05 -14.79 -14.39
N PRO A 282 0.75 -14.42 -13.30
CA PRO A 282 0.10 -13.96 -12.08
C PRO A 282 -0.62 -12.64 -12.32
N PHE A 283 -1.74 -12.43 -11.62
CA PHE A 283 -2.31 -11.09 -11.48
C PHE A 283 -1.54 -10.32 -10.40
N THR A 284 -1.25 -9.05 -10.68
CA THR A 284 -0.61 -8.16 -9.71
C THR A 284 -1.64 -7.55 -8.75
N PHE A 285 -2.85 -7.27 -9.24
CA PHE A 285 -3.89 -6.52 -8.53
C PHE A 285 -5.26 -7.23 -8.53
N PRO A 286 -6.17 -6.87 -7.62
CA PRO A 286 -5.85 -6.17 -6.38
C PRO A 286 -4.98 -7.07 -5.50
N ILE A 287 -4.14 -6.47 -4.69
CA ILE A 287 -3.31 -7.20 -3.73
C ILE A 287 -4.21 -7.64 -2.58
N PRO A 288 -4.35 -8.95 -2.29
CA PRO A 288 -5.13 -9.41 -1.15
C PRO A 288 -4.34 -9.29 0.16
N THR A 289 -4.97 -8.67 1.15
CA THR A 289 -4.56 -8.74 2.56
C THR A 289 -5.50 -9.66 3.31
N VAL A 290 -4.94 -10.65 4.01
CA VAL A 290 -5.66 -11.60 4.86
C VAL A 290 -5.38 -11.28 6.30
N ASN A 291 -6.44 -11.01 7.06
CA ASN A 291 -6.34 -10.82 8.50
C ASN A 291 -6.31 -12.20 9.18
N ILE A 292 -5.22 -12.51 9.87
CA ILE A 292 -5.12 -13.75 10.64
C ILE A 292 -5.34 -13.42 12.11
N THR A 293 -6.54 -13.71 12.59
CA THR A 293 -7.00 -13.55 13.98
C THR A 293 -6.94 -14.89 14.73
N GLU A 294 -7.13 -14.86 16.05
CA GLU A 294 -7.08 -16.07 16.89
C GLU A 294 -8.16 -17.11 16.55
N ASP A 295 -9.28 -16.66 15.97
CA ASP A 295 -10.41 -17.49 15.53
C ASP A 295 -10.30 -17.95 14.06
N PHE A 296 -9.21 -17.66 13.37
CA PHE A 296 -9.00 -18.09 11.98
C PHE A 296 -9.03 -19.62 11.86
N ASN A 297 -9.95 -20.14 11.04
CA ASN A 297 -10.09 -21.58 10.81
C ASN A 297 -9.10 -22.09 9.76
N TRP A 298 -7.96 -22.59 10.25
CA TRP A 298 -6.86 -23.16 9.46
C TRP A 298 -7.24 -24.40 8.63
N ASP A 299 -8.35 -25.09 8.96
CA ASP A 299 -8.78 -26.31 8.28
C ASP A 299 -9.99 -26.08 7.36
N SER A 300 -10.35 -24.82 7.12
CA SER A 300 -11.42 -24.43 6.20
C SER A 300 -11.03 -24.60 4.73
N LYS A 301 -12.05 -24.67 3.86
CA LYS A 301 -11.85 -24.65 2.40
C LYS A 301 -11.24 -23.33 1.93
N VAL A 302 -11.56 -22.23 2.61
CA VAL A 302 -10.98 -20.91 2.35
C VAL A 302 -9.48 -20.92 2.64
N ALA A 303 -9.08 -21.45 3.81
CA ALA A 303 -7.67 -21.59 4.15
C ALA A 303 -6.92 -22.45 3.11
N ALA A 304 -7.51 -23.56 2.68
CA ALA A 304 -6.93 -24.40 1.62
C ALA A 304 -6.70 -23.60 0.32
N ALA A 305 -7.66 -22.79 -0.12
CA ALA A 305 -7.52 -21.96 -1.32
C ALA A 305 -6.45 -20.86 -1.16
N ILE A 306 -6.40 -20.21 0.01
CA ILE A 306 -5.38 -19.20 0.35
C ILE A 306 -3.98 -19.83 0.27
N PHE A 307 -3.76 -20.98 0.91
CA PHE A 307 -2.44 -21.57 1.02
C PHE A 307 -1.99 -22.30 -0.26
N ASP A 308 -2.92 -22.78 -1.08
CA ASP A 308 -2.60 -23.26 -2.43
C ASP A 308 -2.06 -22.12 -3.31
N ASN A 309 -2.73 -20.95 -3.27
CA ASN A 309 -2.21 -19.76 -3.94
C ASN A 309 -0.87 -19.30 -3.36
N THR A 310 -0.76 -19.28 -2.03
CA THR A 310 0.42 -18.76 -1.33
C THR A 310 1.64 -19.63 -1.60
N ALA A 311 1.49 -20.96 -1.57
CA ALA A 311 2.58 -21.88 -1.87
C ALA A 311 3.10 -21.73 -3.30
N LYS A 312 2.21 -21.50 -4.27
CA LYS A 312 2.54 -21.44 -5.71
C LYS A 312 2.99 -20.06 -6.19
N VAL A 313 2.22 -19.03 -5.86
CA VAL A 313 2.37 -17.65 -6.37
C VAL A 313 2.72 -16.68 -5.25
N GLY A 314 2.16 -16.87 -4.06
CA GLY A 314 2.44 -15.99 -2.92
C GLY A 314 1.68 -14.67 -2.97
N SER A 315 0.41 -14.63 -3.42
CA SER A 315 -0.32 -13.37 -3.67
C SER A 315 -0.61 -12.55 -2.41
N SER A 316 -0.79 -13.22 -1.27
CA SER A 316 -1.33 -12.61 -0.06
C SER A 316 -0.30 -11.91 0.82
N TYR A 317 -0.74 -10.82 1.41
CA TYR A 317 -0.18 -10.27 2.65
C TYR A 317 -0.92 -10.90 3.83
N PHE A 318 -0.18 -11.38 4.81
CA PHE A 318 -0.74 -11.86 6.06
C PHE A 318 -0.52 -10.82 7.14
N GLN A 319 -1.62 -10.27 7.63
CA GLN A 319 -1.60 -9.39 8.79
C GLN A 319 -1.67 -10.23 10.05
N ASN A 320 -0.68 -10.07 10.92
CA ASN A 320 -0.56 -10.83 12.14
C ASN A 320 -1.39 -10.19 13.26
N PHE A 321 -2.51 -10.80 13.64
CA PHE A 321 -3.22 -10.50 14.87
C PHE A 321 -3.15 -11.64 15.89
N VAL A 322 -2.24 -12.60 15.70
CA VAL A 322 -2.01 -13.72 16.63
C VAL A 322 -0.82 -13.39 17.52
N GLY A 323 0.41 -13.49 17.01
CA GLY A 323 1.63 -13.25 17.79
C GLY A 323 1.83 -11.77 18.14
N SER A 324 1.39 -10.85 17.28
CA SER A 324 1.54 -9.40 17.52
C SER A 324 0.85 -8.94 18.81
N GLN A 325 -0.26 -9.57 19.20
CA GLN A 325 -1.06 -9.20 20.38
C GLN A 325 -0.37 -9.51 21.70
N TRP A 326 0.73 -10.26 21.68
CA TRP A 326 1.35 -10.81 22.87
C TRP A 326 2.86 -10.59 22.88
N MET A 327 3.40 -10.47 24.08
CA MET A 327 4.84 -10.42 24.33
C MET A 327 5.17 -11.37 25.47
N LYS A 328 6.44 -11.78 25.57
CA LYS A 328 6.93 -12.53 26.72
C LYS A 328 7.48 -11.53 27.74
N ASN A 329 7.07 -11.66 29.00
CA ASN A 329 7.68 -10.88 30.08
C ASN A 329 9.07 -11.45 30.45
N GLU A 330 9.78 -10.83 31.41
CA GLU A 330 11.10 -11.28 31.87
C GLU A 330 11.12 -12.73 32.41
N LYS A 331 9.94 -13.27 32.77
CA LYS A 331 9.76 -14.66 33.24
C LYS A 331 9.36 -15.63 32.11
N GLY A 332 9.26 -15.15 30.87
CA GLY A 332 8.85 -15.93 29.71
C GLY A 332 7.34 -16.11 29.56
N GLU A 333 6.52 -15.48 30.41
CA GLU A 333 5.06 -15.61 30.39
C GLU A 333 4.44 -14.73 29.32
N ARG A 334 3.41 -15.25 28.64
CA ARG A 334 2.65 -14.52 27.61
C ARG A 334 1.81 -13.42 28.27
N VAL A 335 2.15 -12.17 28.01
CA VAL A 335 1.41 -10.97 28.45
C VAL A 335 0.94 -10.17 27.24
N ARG A 336 -0.14 -9.40 27.39
CA ARG A 336 -0.67 -8.60 26.28
C ARG A 336 0.31 -7.52 25.88
N ASN A 337 0.58 -7.40 24.58
CA ASN A 337 1.42 -6.35 24.05
C ASN A 337 0.64 -5.01 24.07
N PRO A 338 1.06 -4.00 24.87
CA PRO A 338 0.34 -2.73 24.98
C PRO A 338 0.48 -1.86 23.71
N GLU A 339 1.48 -2.16 22.87
CA GLU A 339 1.73 -1.49 21.61
C GLU A 339 0.99 -2.13 20.43
N ALA A 340 0.42 -3.33 20.62
CA ALA A 340 -0.26 -4.05 19.57
C ALA A 340 -1.66 -3.50 19.28
N TYR A 341 -2.00 -3.47 17.99
CA TYR A 341 -3.32 -3.09 17.56
C TYR A 341 -4.32 -4.25 17.65
N SER A 342 -5.47 -4.07 18.29
CA SER A 342 -6.51 -5.10 18.31
C SER A 342 -7.16 -5.31 16.91
N PRO A 343 -7.67 -6.51 16.59
CA PRO A 343 -8.32 -6.82 15.31
C PRO A 343 -9.40 -5.82 14.86
N GLY A 344 -10.27 -5.38 15.78
CA GLY A 344 -11.30 -4.35 15.49
C GLY A 344 -10.78 -2.91 15.46
N ALA A 345 -9.49 -2.70 15.74
CA ALA A 345 -8.85 -1.37 15.80
C ALA A 345 -7.96 -1.05 14.59
N VAL A 346 -7.86 -1.94 13.60
CA VAL A 346 -7.11 -1.69 12.34
C VAL A 346 -7.90 -2.22 11.18
N ARG A 347 -8.11 -1.35 10.18
CA ARG A 347 -8.42 -1.78 8.83
C ARG A 347 -7.26 -1.39 7.95
N SER A 348 -6.91 -2.25 7.01
CA SER A 348 -5.70 -2.14 6.22
C SER A 348 -6.03 -1.40 4.93
N MET A 349 -5.47 -0.19 4.79
CA MET A 349 -5.98 0.84 3.87
C MET A 349 -5.00 1.21 2.75
N CYS A 350 -3.82 0.59 2.76
CA CYS A 350 -2.79 0.63 1.72
C CYS A 350 -1.94 -0.64 1.89
N CYS A 351 -0.94 -0.88 1.04
CA CYS A 351 -0.06 -2.05 1.05
C CYS A 351 0.43 -2.53 2.43
N ARG A 352 0.64 -1.61 3.38
CA ARG A 352 1.24 -1.86 4.71
C ARG A 352 0.75 -0.94 5.82
N LEU A 353 0.02 0.13 5.50
CA LEU A 353 -0.30 1.21 6.43
C LEU A 353 -1.17 0.68 7.58
N GLN A 354 -0.64 0.79 8.80
CA GLN A 354 -1.37 0.52 10.05
C GLN A 354 -1.87 1.81 10.68
N LEU A 355 -3.03 1.73 11.34
CA LEU A 355 -3.68 2.88 11.94
C LEU A 355 -3.88 2.61 13.44
N ASP A 356 -3.44 3.54 14.28
CA ASP A 356 -3.82 3.52 15.70
C ASP A 356 -5.18 4.19 15.91
N LEU A 357 -6.24 3.38 16.04
CA LEU A 357 -7.57 3.92 16.31
C LEU A 357 -7.66 4.62 17.67
N ARG A 358 -6.74 4.41 18.62
CA ARG A 358 -6.71 5.15 19.91
C ARG A 358 -6.45 6.64 19.68
N GLU A 359 -5.63 6.99 18.70
CA GLU A 359 -5.37 8.38 18.34
C GLU A 359 -6.57 9.04 17.65
N LEU A 360 -7.33 8.28 16.85
CA LEU A 360 -8.59 8.75 16.26
C LEU A 360 -9.70 8.86 17.31
N LEU A 361 -9.78 7.93 18.27
CA LEU A 361 -10.73 7.95 19.39
C LEU A 361 -10.54 9.18 20.29
N ARG A 362 -9.29 9.63 20.51
CA ARG A 362 -9.01 10.88 21.24
C ARG A 362 -9.60 12.13 20.58
N ARG A 363 -9.91 12.09 19.28
CA ARG A 363 -10.45 13.21 18.50
C ARG A 363 -11.99 13.26 18.48
N GLY A 364 -12.67 12.42 19.27
CA GLY A 364 -14.09 12.61 19.63
C GLY A 364 -15.13 12.19 18.58
N ASN A 365 -14.72 11.52 17.50
CA ASN A 365 -15.67 10.87 16.57
C ASN A 365 -15.61 9.36 16.77
N GLY A 366 -16.78 8.72 16.84
CA GLY A 366 -16.91 7.27 17.00
C GLY A 366 -16.07 6.49 15.98
N LEU A 367 -15.69 5.26 16.34
CA LEU A 367 -14.88 4.35 15.54
C LEU A 367 -15.44 4.12 14.12
N PHE A 368 -16.75 4.29 13.97
CA PHE A 368 -17.49 3.97 12.74
C PHE A 368 -17.16 4.92 11.57
N GLY A 369 -16.56 4.36 10.53
CA GLY A 369 -16.24 5.03 9.26
C GLY A 369 -14.90 5.76 9.22
N SER A 370 -14.26 6.04 10.37
CA SER A 370 -12.96 6.74 10.40
C SER A 370 -11.79 5.84 9.98
N ALA A 371 -11.87 4.53 10.26
CA ALA A 371 -10.93 3.51 9.79
C ALA A 371 -10.99 3.26 8.28
N GLU A 372 -12.10 3.59 7.62
CA GLU A 372 -12.36 3.36 6.18
C GLU A 372 -12.06 4.59 5.29
N MET A 373 -11.61 5.71 5.88
CA MET A 373 -11.38 6.99 5.19
C MET A 373 -10.04 7.59 5.61
N THR A 374 -8.97 6.87 5.31
CA THR A 374 -7.61 7.17 5.77
C THR A 374 -6.59 6.78 4.70
N GLY A 375 -5.35 7.17 4.91
CA GLY A 375 -4.26 7.03 3.96
C GLY A 375 -3.10 7.90 4.40
N SER A 376 -2.25 8.29 3.45
CA SER A 376 -1.17 9.23 3.70
C SER A 376 -1.24 10.38 2.71
N ILE A 377 -1.01 11.59 3.21
CA ILE A 377 -0.98 12.81 2.38
C ILE A 377 0.30 12.89 1.56
N GLY A 378 1.36 12.23 2.02
CA GLY A 378 2.69 12.27 1.43
C GLY A 378 3.69 11.47 2.25
N VAL A 379 4.74 11.02 1.57
CA VAL A 379 5.86 10.30 2.17
C VAL A 379 7.15 11.06 1.89
N VAL A 380 8.01 11.18 2.90
CA VAL A 380 9.39 11.65 2.75
C VAL A 380 10.33 10.61 3.36
N THR A 381 11.28 10.11 2.58
CA THR A 381 12.28 9.13 3.07
C THR A 381 13.62 9.81 3.27
N ILE A 382 14.28 9.53 4.40
CA ILE A 382 15.60 10.06 4.75
C ILE A 382 16.70 9.10 4.28
N ASN A 383 17.78 9.64 3.71
CA ASN A 383 18.95 8.87 3.28
C ASN A 383 19.88 8.59 4.47
N MET A 384 19.72 7.42 5.08
CA MET A 384 20.46 7.06 6.30
C MET A 384 21.92 6.71 5.99
N ALA A 385 22.20 6.08 4.85
CA ALA A 385 23.57 5.73 4.45
C ALA A 385 24.50 6.96 4.43
N ARG A 386 24.00 8.07 3.88
CA ARG A 386 24.72 9.35 3.87
C ARG A 386 24.97 9.91 5.27
N LEU A 387 24.01 9.78 6.19
CA LEU A 387 24.19 10.20 7.57
C LEU A 387 25.33 9.41 8.23
N GLY A 388 25.33 8.09 8.07
CA GLY A 388 26.40 7.23 8.58
C GLY A 388 27.78 7.60 8.03
N TYR A 389 27.86 7.93 6.75
CA TYR A 389 29.09 8.35 6.09
C TYR A 389 29.60 9.72 6.58
N ARG A 390 28.73 10.74 6.61
CA ARG A 390 29.12 12.12 6.97
C ARG A 390 29.50 12.27 8.44
N PHE A 391 28.88 11.49 9.32
CA PHE A 391 29.04 11.60 10.78
C PHE A 391 29.72 10.37 11.38
N LYS A 392 30.72 9.83 10.66
CA LYS A 392 31.47 8.65 11.08
C LYS A 392 31.99 8.77 12.51
N GLY A 393 31.52 7.91 13.40
CA GLY A 393 31.90 7.91 14.82
C GLY A 393 31.34 9.07 15.67
N ASP A 394 30.49 9.94 15.11
CA ASP A 394 29.86 11.08 15.78
C ASP A 394 28.33 10.92 15.84
N MET A 395 27.85 10.19 16.85
CA MET A 395 26.40 9.96 17.04
C MET A 395 25.64 11.27 17.30
N ASN A 396 26.24 12.22 18.02
CA ASN A 396 25.57 13.48 18.34
C ASN A 396 25.34 14.32 17.08
N GLY A 397 26.36 14.41 16.22
CA GLY A 397 26.24 15.07 14.91
C GLY A 397 25.24 14.36 13.99
N LEU A 398 25.25 13.01 13.99
CA LEU A 398 24.29 12.21 13.22
C LEU A 398 22.85 12.49 13.63
N ILE A 399 22.54 12.47 14.93
CA ILE A 399 21.20 12.74 15.46
C ILE A 399 20.78 14.19 15.20
N ALA A 400 21.70 15.15 15.33
CA ALA A 400 21.40 16.55 15.04
C ALA A 400 21.05 16.79 13.56
N GLU A 401 21.76 16.16 12.63
CA GLU A 401 21.42 16.24 11.20
C GLU A 401 20.13 15.47 10.89
N LEU A 402 19.91 14.31 11.51
CA LEU A 402 18.65 13.57 11.39
C LEU A 402 17.46 14.44 11.81
N ASP A 403 17.55 15.13 12.95
CA ASP A 403 16.51 16.07 13.42
C ASP A 403 16.24 17.17 12.39
N ARG A 404 17.30 17.77 11.82
CA ARG A 404 17.15 18.78 10.76
C ARG A 404 16.42 18.23 9.53
N LEU A 405 16.77 17.02 9.08
CA LEU A 405 16.11 16.37 7.94
C LEU A 405 14.67 15.96 8.27
N MET A 406 14.37 15.59 9.51
CA MET A 406 13.00 15.36 9.98
C MET A 406 12.18 16.64 10.00
N ASP A 407 12.75 17.77 10.41
CA ASP A 407 12.09 19.09 10.39
C ASP A 407 11.77 19.54 8.95
N ILE A 408 12.70 19.31 8.01
CA ILE A 408 12.46 19.51 6.57
C ILE A 408 11.32 18.60 6.10
N SER A 409 11.34 17.33 6.47
CA SER A 409 10.30 16.36 6.10
C SER A 409 8.93 16.80 6.61
N LYS A 410 8.82 17.19 7.88
CA LYS A 410 7.62 17.78 8.48
C LYS A 410 7.13 18.98 7.67
N SER A 411 8.01 19.96 7.41
CA SER A 411 7.65 21.18 6.69
C SER A 411 7.09 20.90 5.29
N THR A 412 7.72 20.00 4.52
CA THR A 412 7.22 19.63 3.19
C THR A 412 5.86 18.93 3.24
N LEU A 413 5.63 18.05 4.21
CA LEU A 413 4.37 17.33 4.39
C LEU A 413 3.23 18.26 4.79
N GLU A 414 3.49 19.23 5.68
CA GLU A 414 2.52 20.25 6.07
C GLU A 414 2.16 21.17 4.89
N LYS A 415 3.14 21.61 4.10
CA LYS A 415 2.89 22.39 2.87
C LYS A 415 2.11 21.60 1.84
N LYS A 416 2.44 20.33 1.62
CA LYS A 416 1.71 19.44 0.70
C LYS A 416 0.25 19.31 1.15
N ARG A 417 -0.01 19.09 2.44
CA ARG A 417 -1.36 19.03 3.01
C ARG A 417 -2.14 20.32 2.79
N ALA A 418 -1.55 21.47 3.07
CA ALA A 418 -2.19 22.77 2.87
C ALA A 418 -2.52 23.03 1.39
N PHE A 419 -1.59 22.70 0.48
CA PHE A 419 -1.79 22.82 -0.96
C PHE A 419 -2.93 21.92 -1.45
N ILE A 420 -2.92 20.63 -1.08
CA ILE A 420 -3.96 19.67 -1.47
C ILE A 420 -5.31 20.11 -0.93
N GLN A 421 -5.39 20.58 0.32
CA GLN A 421 -6.64 21.10 0.87
C GLN A 421 -7.15 22.33 0.10
N SER A 422 -6.25 23.22 -0.33
CA SER A 422 -6.62 24.35 -1.19
C SER A 422 -7.18 23.89 -2.54
N MET A 423 -6.52 22.93 -3.18
CA MET A 423 -6.97 22.38 -4.47
C MET A 423 -8.29 21.60 -4.33
N TYR A 424 -8.46 20.86 -3.24
CA TYR A 424 -9.71 20.20 -2.86
C TYR A 424 -10.85 21.21 -2.76
N ASN A 425 -10.64 22.33 -2.03
CA ASN A 425 -11.64 23.38 -1.88
C ASN A 425 -11.97 24.10 -3.20
N ARG A 426 -11.01 24.14 -4.13
CA ARG A 426 -11.19 24.68 -5.49
C ARG A 426 -11.90 23.72 -6.45
N GLY A 427 -12.12 22.46 -6.04
CA GLY A 427 -12.78 21.44 -6.84
C GLY A 427 -11.86 20.67 -7.79
N LEU A 428 -10.55 20.64 -7.54
CA LEU A 428 -9.59 19.87 -8.37
C LEU A 428 -9.78 18.35 -8.23
N TYR A 429 -10.27 17.88 -7.08
CA TYR A 429 -10.49 16.46 -6.77
C TYR A 429 -11.97 16.17 -6.50
N PRO A 430 -12.85 16.29 -7.53
CA PRO A 430 -14.28 16.22 -7.34
C PRO A 430 -14.79 14.88 -6.79
N TYR A 431 -14.16 13.75 -7.16
CA TYR A 431 -14.57 12.45 -6.63
C TYR A 431 -14.06 12.21 -5.22
N THR A 432 -12.83 12.63 -4.92
CA THR A 432 -12.29 12.65 -3.57
C THR A 432 -13.18 13.49 -2.67
N ALA A 433 -13.62 14.67 -3.10
CA ALA A 433 -14.53 15.51 -2.31
C ALA A 433 -15.89 14.87 -2.02
N ARG A 434 -16.33 13.96 -2.88
CA ARG A 434 -17.59 13.23 -2.73
C ARG A 434 -17.51 12.07 -1.72
N TYR A 435 -16.39 11.36 -1.69
CA TYR A 435 -16.24 10.11 -0.91
C TYR A 435 -15.27 10.23 0.27
N LEU A 436 -14.48 11.29 0.33
CA LEU A 436 -13.52 11.59 1.38
C LEU A 436 -13.69 13.05 1.82
N PRO A 437 -14.65 13.34 2.71
CA PRO A 437 -15.03 14.71 3.07
C PRO A 437 -13.96 15.47 3.86
N PHE A 438 -12.94 14.79 4.39
CA PHE A 438 -11.87 15.39 5.18
C PHE A 438 -10.54 14.63 5.04
N LEU A 439 -9.43 15.36 5.18
CA LEU A 439 -8.06 14.81 5.16
C LEU A 439 -7.45 14.63 6.57
N ARG A 440 -8.20 14.94 7.63
CA ARG A 440 -7.70 14.89 9.03
C ARG A 440 -7.27 13.51 9.51
N ASN A 441 -7.71 12.45 8.83
CA ASN A 441 -7.37 11.06 9.10
C ASN A 441 -6.18 10.57 8.24
N HIS A 442 -5.62 11.41 7.37
CA HIS A 442 -4.47 11.05 6.55
C HIS A 442 -3.18 11.36 7.31
N PHE A 443 -2.26 10.41 7.34
CA PHE A 443 -0.95 10.55 7.97
C PHE A 443 -0.01 11.42 7.13
N SER A 444 0.94 12.05 7.80
CA SER A 444 2.15 12.63 7.23
C SER A 444 3.28 11.63 7.49
N THR A 445 3.79 10.98 6.45
CA THR A 445 4.66 9.82 6.61
C THR A 445 6.13 10.18 6.42
N ILE A 446 6.94 9.77 7.38
CA ILE A 446 8.40 9.88 7.30
C ILE A 446 8.97 8.46 7.34
N GLY A 447 9.88 8.15 6.42
CA GLY A 447 10.52 6.85 6.34
C GLY A 447 12.04 6.94 6.31
N VAL A 448 12.68 5.78 6.36
CA VAL A 448 14.14 5.64 6.28
C VAL A 448 14.51 4.68 5.16
N ASN A 449 15.72 4.84 4.64
CA ASN A 449 16.32 3.88 3.71
C ASN A 449 17.83 3.78 3.92
N GLY A 450 18.39 2.57 3.85
CA GLY A 450 19.82 2.33 3.96
C GLY A 450 20.34 2.33 5.40
N MET A 451 19.56 1.86 6.38
CA MET A 451 20.04 1.75 7.77
C MET A 451 21.21 0.77 7.90
N ASN A 452 21.22 -0.30 7.09
CA ASN A 452 22.36 -1.21 7.04
C ASN A 452 23.63 -0.47 6.60
N GLU A 453 23.56 0.25 5.47
CA GLU A 453 24.71 1.00 4.97
C GLU A 453 25.05 2.22 5.85
N MET A 454 24.09 2.78 6.59
CA MET A 454 24.37 3.77 7.63
C MET A 454 25.33 3.20 8.68
N ILE A 455 25.01 2.02 9.22
CA ILE A 455 25.83 1.35 10.24
C ILE A 455 27.22 1.04 9.68
N ARG A 456 27.27 0.44 8.48
CA ARG A 456 28.54 0.11 7.81
C ARG A 456 29.41 1.35 7.62
N ASN A 457 28.86 2.43 7.07
CA ASN A 457 29.62 3.68 6.87
C ASN A 457 30.05 4.32 8.20
N TYR A 458 29.17 4.34 9.20
CA TYR A 458 29.44 4.93 10.52
C TYR A 458 30.54 4.15 11.28
N MET A 459 30.56 2.83 11.12
CA MET A 459 31.45 1.92 11.86
C MET A 459 32.71 1.51 11.10
N ASP A 460 32.94 2.07 9.91
CA ASP A 460 34.07 1.73 9.04
C ASP A 460 34.04 0.26 8.57
N ASP A 461 32.87 -0.19 8.16
CA ASP A 461 32.55 -1.54 7.66
C ASP A 461 32.82 -2.69 8.63
N ARG A 462 33.08 -2.39 9.91
CA ARG A 462 33.40 -3.41 10.93
C ARG A 462 32.18 -4.19 11.42
N ILE A 463 31.00 -3.59 11.30
CA ILE A 463 29.71 -4.19 11.65
C ILE A 463 28.64 -3.69 10.70
N ASP A 464 27.55 -4.45 10.60
CA ASP A 464 26.35 -4.11 9.85
C ASP A 464 25.11 -4.29 10.74
N ILE A 465 23.90 -4.26 10.16
CA ILE A 465 22.66 -4.38 10.95
C ILE A 465 22.43 -5.77 11.58
N THR A 466 23.21 -6.78 11.18
CA THR A 466 23.07 -8.16 11.66
C THR A 466 23.90 -8.42 12.93
N ASP A 467 24.86 -7.54 13.26
CA ASP A 467 25.53 -7.49 14.57
C ASP A 467 24.58 -6.90 15.63
N GLU A 468 24.57 -7.46 16.84
CA GLU A 468 23.74 -7.00 17.95
C GLU A 468 23.91 -5.50 18.23
N ARG A 469 25.13 -4.97 18.12
CA ARG A 469 25.43 -3.53 18.31
C ARG A 469 24.89 -2.68 17.17
N GLY A 470 24.90 -3.21 15.94
CA GLY A 470 24.34 -2.54 14.77
C GLY A 470 22.82 -2.49 14.84
N ALA A 471 22.18 -3.60 15.21
CA ALA A 471 20.74 -3.66 15.45
C ALA A 471 20.30 -2.70 16.57
N GLU A 472 21.02 -2.64 17.69
CA GLU A 472 20.74 -1.71 18.79
C GLU A 472 20.87 -0.24 18.33
N MET A 473 21.90 0.09 17.56
CA MET A 473 22.05 1.42 16.97
C MET A 473 20.85 1.82 16.11
N ALA A 474 20.36 0.89 15.27
CA ALA A 474 19.17 1.13 14.46
C ALA A 474 17.90 1.32 15.32
N LEU A 475 17.72 0.50 16.36
CA LEU A 475 16.58 0.60 17.28
C LEU A 475 16.53 1.96 17.99
N VAL A 476 17.67 2.42 18.53
CA VAL A 476 17.77 3.72 19.20
C VAL A 476 17.40 4.87 18.27
N ILE A 477 17.89 4.84 17.03
CA ILE A 477 17.57 5.86 16.02
C ILE A 477 16.08 5.84 15.66
N LEU A 478 15.49 4.66 15.45
CA LEU A 478 14.06 4.53 15.15
C LEU A 478 13.18 5.02 16.31
N ASP A 479 13.56 4.75 17.57
CA ASP A 479 12.85 5.27 18.73
C ASP A 479 12.97 6.80 18.88
N HIS A 480 14.16 7.36 18.59
CA HIS A 480 14.36 8.81 18.52
C HIS A 480 13.43 9.46 17.49
N MET A 481 13.35 8.88 16.29
CA MET A 481 12.44 9.37 15.24
C MET A 481 10.97 9.29 15.68
N ARG A 482 10.55 8.21 16.36
CA ARG A 482 9.18 8.07 16.86
C ARG A 482 8.84 9.17 17.87
N GLU A 483 9.75 9.48 18.80
CA GLU A 483 9.53 10.55 19.77
C GLU A 483 9.41 11.91 19.07
N LYS A 484 10.29 12.19 18.10
CA LYS A 484 10.21 13.43 17.30
C LYS A 484 8.88 13.55 16.53
N MET A 485 8.37 12.45 15.98
CA MET A 485 7.08 12.44 15.32
C MET A 485 5.94 12.73 16.30
N ARG A 486 6.00 12.25 17.55
CA ARG A 486 5.00 12.59 18.58
C ARG A 486 4.96 14.10 18.84
N GLU A 487 6.13 14.75 18.96
CA GLU A 487 6.22 16.21 19.05
C GLU A 487 5.56 16.91 17.83
N TYR A 488 5.77 16.36 16.62
CA TYR A 488 5.13 16.90 15.41
C TYR A 488 3.61 16.74 15.46
N GLN A 489 3.08 15.61 15.93
CA GLN A 489 1.64 15.42 16.08
C GLN A 489 1.04 16.42 17.07
N GLU A 490 1.70 16.62 18.22
CA GLU A 490 1.25 17.55 19.25
C GLU A 490 1.28 19.01 18.77
N THR A 491 2.34 19.41 18.05
CA THR A 491 2.50 20.79 17.59
C THR A 491 1.66 21.14 16.37
N SER A 492 1.46 20.22 15.44
CA SER A 492 0.70 20.46 14.20
C SER A 492 -0.79 20.10 14.29
N GLY A 493 -1.16 19.19 15.19
CA GLY A 493 -2.48 18.58 15.21
C GLY A 493 -2.73 17.57 14.07
N ASN A 494 -1.73 17.26 13.23
CA ASN A 494 -1.83 16.23 12.19
C ASN A 494 -1.27 14.89 12.66
N LEU A 495 -1.68 13.81 12.00
CA LEU A 495 -1.16 12.46 12.29
C LEU A 495 0.17 12.25 11.58
N TYR A 496 1.13 11.63 12.25
CA TYR A 496 2.46 11.29 11.74
C TYR A 496 2.76 9.83 12.01
N ASN A 497 3.51 9.20 11.10
CA ASN A 497 3.89 7.82 11.25
C ASN A 497 5.26 7.52 10.64
N LEU A 498 5.92 6.50 11.20
CA LEU A 498 7.21 6.00 10.75
C LEU A 498 6.99 4.79 9.85
N GLU A 499 7.42 4.87 8.59
CA GLU A 499 7.20 3.80 7.61
C GLU A 499 8.51 3.14 7.15
N ALA A 500 8.48 1.82 7.01
CA ALA A 500 9.46 1.08 6.23
C ALA A 500 9.12 1.25 4.74
N THR A 501 9.39 2.45 4.21
CA THR A 501 8.99 2.84 2.86
C THR A 501 9.47 1.80 1.84
N PRO A 502 8.64 1.36 0.88
CA PRO A 502 9.05 0.40 -0.14
C PRO A 502 10.22 0.86 -1.02
N ALA A 503 10.46 2.17 -1.11
CA ALA A 503 11.64 2.80 -1.70
C ALA A 503 12.11 2.21 -3.06
N GLU A 504 11.18 1.79 -3.93
CA GLU A 504 11.47 1.01 -5.13
C GLU A 504 12.52 1.68 -6.02
N GLY A 505 12.27 2.93 -6.44
CA GLY A 505 13.26 3.74 -7.15
C GLY A 505 14.21 4.50 -6.22
N THR A 506 13.81 4.76 -4.98
CA THR A 506 14.58 5.57 -4.01
C THR A 506 15.86 4.88 -3.57
N THR A 507 15.83 3.56 -3.38
CA THR A 507 17.01 2.73 -3.04
C THR A 507 18.15 2.93 -4.03
N TYR A 508 17.87 2.85 -5.34
CA TYR A 508 18.85 3.12 -6.39
C TYR A 508 19.22 4.60 -6.48
N ARG A 509 18.24 5.50 -6.38
CA ARG A 509 18.46 6.95 -6.49
C ARG A 509 19.45 7.46 -5.44
N PHE A 510 19.28 7.07 -4.18
CA PHE A 510 20.18 7.49 -3.10
C PHE A 510 21.60 6.98 -3.34
N ALA A 511 21.75 5.68 -3.58
CA ALA A 511 23.03 5.05 -3.93
C ALA A 511 23.74 5.77 -5.10
N LYS A 512 23.01 5.99 -6.20
CA LYS A 512 23.53 6.67 -7.39
C LYS A 512 23.95 8.12 -7.13
N GLU A 513 23.13 8.91 -6.45
CA GLU A 513 23.45 10.32 -6.20
C GLU A 513 24.54 10.49 -5.13
N ASP A 514 24.66 9.56 -4.20
CA ASP A 514 25.78 9.49 -3.26
C ASP A 514 27.08 9.13 -3.94
N LYS A 515 27.07 8.14 -4.84
CA LYS A 515 28.29 7.71 -5.54
C LYS A 515 28.93 8.82 -6.37
N LYS A 516 28.13 9.78 -6.87
CA LYS A 516 28.63 10.96 -7.59
C LYS A 516 29.33 11.98 -6.69
N GLN A 517 29.00 11.99 -5.40
CA GLN A 517 29.48 12.98 -4.43
C GLN A 517 30.59 12.41 -3.54
N PHE A 518 30.53 11.11 -3.28
CA PHE A 518 31.41 10.39 -2.35
C PHE A 518 31.86 9.09 -3.02
N ASP A 519 33.10 9.06 -3.54
CA ASP A 519 33.61 7.93 -4.31
C ASP A 519 33.82 6.67 -3.44
N ASP A 520 34.08 6.83 -2.14
CA ASP A 520 34.40 5.78 -1.17
C ASP A 520 33.25 5.44 -0.22
N ILE A 521 32.06 6.03 -0.39
CA ILE A 521 30.87 5.65 0.40
C ILE A 521 30.51 4.18 0.17
N ILE A 522 30.24 3.46 1.26
CA ILE A 522 29.89 2.04 1.24
C ILE A 522 28.42 1.90 0.84
N GLN A 523 28.15 1.01 -0.12
CA GLN A 523 26.83 0.71 -0.65
C GLN A 523 26.67 -0.81 -0.86
N ALA A 524 25.45 -1.29 -1.09
CA ALA A 524 25.19 -2.66 -1.52
C ALA A 524 25.24 -2.78 -3.07
N GLY A 525 25.28 -4.01 -3.58
CA GLY A 525 25.43 -4.27 -5.01
C GLY A 525 26.81 -3.96 -5.58
N SER A 526 26.94 -4.01 -6.91
CA SER A 526 28.22 -3.81 -7.61
C SER A 526 28.04 -3.17 -8.99
N GLY A 527 29.10 -2.51 -9.48
CA GLY A 527 29.10 -1.84 -10.78
C GLY A 527 27.99 -0.78 -10.88
N GLU A 528 27.15 -0.87 -11.90
CA GLU A 528 25.97 0.00 -12.06
C GLU A 528 24.76 -0.44 -11.22
N ASN A 529 24.76 -1.69 -10.73
CA ASN A 529 23.66 -2.30 -9.97
C ASN A 529 23.76 -2.01 -8.45
N ILE A 530 24.22 -0.81 -8.10
CA ILE A 530 24.33 -0.35 -6.70
C ILE A 530 22.96 -0.04 -6.12
N TYR A 531 22.79 -0.23 -4.81
CA TYR A 531 21.57 0.16 -4.11
C TYR A 531 21.84 0.32 -2.60
N TYR A 532 20.86 0.85 -1.89
CA TYR A 532 20.81 0.79 -0.43
C TYR A 532 19.73 -0.17 0.02
N THR A 533 20.02 -0.93 1.07
CA THR A 533 19.11 -1.91 1.65
C THR A 533 17.84 -1.21 2.16
N ASN A 534 16.68 -1.79 1.85
CA ASN A 534 15.40 -1.15 2.12
C ASN A 534 15.20 -0.92 3.62
N SER A 535 14.80 0.29 4.00
CA SER A 535 14.53 0.67 5.39
C SER A 535 15.60 0.19 6.40
N SER A 536 15.23 -0.77 7.25
CA SER A 536 16.07 -1.46 8.26
C SER A 536 16.10 -2.98 8.04
N GLN A 537 15.89 -3.42 6.80
CA GLN A 537 16.04 -4.83 6.46
C GLN A 537 17.50 -5.27 6.57
N ILE A 538 17.69 -6.57 6.80
CA ILE A 538 19.00 -7.22 6.68
C ILE A 538 19.49 -7.19 5.22
N PRO A 539 20.80 -7.31 4.97
CA PRO A 539 21.35 -7.43 3.62
C PRO A 539 20.68 -8.57 2.83
N ALA A 540 20.43 -8.34 1.54
CA ALA A 540 19.71 -9.31 0.70
C ALA A 540 20.42 -10.67 0.60
N GLY A 541 21.75 -10.67 0.67
CA GLY A 541 22.58 -11.89 0.61
C GLY A 541 22.91 -12.53 1.96
N HIS A 542 22.26 -12.14 3.07
CA HIS A 542 22.70 -12.53 4.42
C HIS A 542 22.49 -14.01 4.77
N THR A 543 21.28 -14.55 4.57
CA THR A 543 20.94 -15.90 5.03
C THR A 543 19.90 -16.58 4.12
N ASP A 544 19.96 -17.92 4.07
CA ASP A 544 18.95 -18.80 3.45
C ASP A 544 17.92 -19.31 4.48
N ASP A 545 18.09 -19.00 5.78
CA ASP A 545 17.18 -19.39 6.85
C ASP A 545 16.13 -18.28 7.12
N PRO A 546 14.83 -18.53 6.82
CA PRO A 546 13.79 -17.54 7.08
C PRO A 546 13.62 -17.21 8.56
N PHE A 547 13.90 -18.14 9.47
CA PHE A 547 13.74 -17.90 10.91
C PHE A 547 14.88 -17.05 11.48
N GLU A 548 16.12 -17.22 10.99
CA GLU A 548 17.20 -16.30 11.33
C GLU A 548 16.86 -14.87 10.88
N ALA A 549 16.35 -14.72 9.65
CA ALA A 549 15.89 -13.43 9.15
C ALA A 549 14.75 -12.85 10.01
N LEU A 550 13.79 -13.68 10.42
CA LEU A 550 12.70 -13.28 11.32
C LEU A 550 13.22 -12.85 12.69
N ASP A 551 14.17 -13.58 13.29
CA ASP A 551 14.77 -13.27 14.60
C ASP A 551 15.45 -11.90 14.57
N LEU A 552 16.25 -11.63 13.53
CA LEU A 552 16.95 -10.35 13.33
C LEU A 552 15.99 -9.19 13.06
N GLN A 553 14.87 -9.45 12.38
CA GLN A 553 13.95 -8.41 11.92
C GLN A 553 12.79 -8.12 12.86
N ASN A 554 12.41 -9.06 13.74
CA ASN A 554 11.20 -8.95 14.56
C ASN A 554 11.13 -7.64 15.36
N LYS A 555 12.20 -7.30 16.10
CA LYS A 555 12.23 -6.07 16.90
C LYS A 555 12.24 -4.81 16.02
N LEU A 556 13.04 -4.80 14.96
CA LEU A 556 13.20 -3.65 14.06
C LEU A 556 11.88 -3.33 13.34
N GLN A 557 11.21 -4.34 12.80
CA GLN A 557 9.98 -4.14 12.05
C GLN A 557 8.82 -3.66 12.94
N CYS A 558 8.78 -4.08 14.21
CA CYS A 558 7.80 -3.58 15.18
C CYS A 558 7.95 -2.09 15.54
N LYS A 559 9.06 -1.42 15.18
CA LYS A 559 9.22 0.03 15.40
C LYS A 559 8.43 0.90 14.42
N TYR A 560 8.04 0.35 13.28
CA TYR A 560 7.30 1.09 12.25
C TYR A 560 5.81 1.17 12.57
N THR A 561 5.31 2.38 12.79
CA THR A 561 3.89 2.65 13.08
C THR A 561 3.08 2.91 11.80
N GLY A 562 3.75 3.26 10.70
CA GLY A 562 3.14 3.64 9.43
C GLY A 562 3.10 2.54 8.39
N GLY A 563 3.58 1.36 8.73
CA GLY A 563 3.56 0.19 7.88
C GLY A 563 4.95 -0.41 7.68
N THR A 564 4.98 -1.73 7.80
CA THR A 564 6.12 -2.60 7.55
C THR A 564 5.62 -3.90 6.94
N VAL A 565 6.51 -4.64 6.29
CA VAL A 565 6.32 -6.05 5.97
C VAL A 565 7.69 -6.71 5.88
N LEU A 566 7.76 -7.97 6.29
CA LEU A 566 8.88 -8.83 5.96
C LEU A 566 8.48 -9.77 4.82
N HIS A 567 9.24 -9.71 3.73
CA HIS A 567 9.08 -10.61 2.60
C HIS A 567 9.92 -11.86 2.81
N LEU A 568 9.25 -13.01 2.91
CA LEU A 568 9.91 -14.31 2.96
C LEU A 568 10.12 -14.77 1.52
N TYR A 569 11.22 -14.31 0.90
CA TYR A 569 11.56 -14.62 -0.49
C TYR A 569 12.04 -16.07 -0.60
N MET A 570 11.17 -16.94 -1.10
CA MET A 570 11.45 -18.36 -1.28
C MET A 570 12.08 -18.58 -2.66
N SER A 571 13.04 -19.51 -2.73
CA SER A 571 13.75 -19.87 -3.97
C SER A 571 12.82 -20.43 -5.05
N GLU A 572 11.76 -21.11 -4.63
CA GLU A 572 10.70 -21.61 -5.50
C GLU A 572 9.39 -21.80 -4.73
N LYS A 573 8.39 -22.39 -5.38
CA LYS A 573 7.12 -22.75 -4.71
C LYS A 573 7.36 -23.74 -3.58
N LEU A 574 6.54 -23.67 -2.55
CA LEU A 574 6.55 -24.67 -1.49
C LEU A 574 5.95 -25.99 -1.98
N SER A 575 6.36 -27.08 -1.34
CA SER A 575 6.00 -28.47 -1.65
C SER A 575 4.49 -28.70 -1.67
N SER A 576 3.76 -28.04 -0.76
CA SER A 576 2.32 -28.17 -0.62
C SER A 576 1.68 -26.97 0.07
N ALA A 577 0.37 -26.83 -0.11
CA ALA A 577 -0.44 -25.88 0.66
C ALA A 577 -0.32 -26.13 2.18
N GLU A 578 -0.22 -27.40 2.61
CA GLU A 578 -0.11 -27.75 4.03
C GLU A 578 1.23 -27.31 4.64
N ALA A 579 2.34 -27.51 3.92
CA ALA A 579 3.66 -27.03 4.33
C ALA A 579 3.67 -25.49 4.44
N CYS A 580 3.12 -24.79 3.45
CA CYS A 580 2.99 -23.34 3.47
C CYS A 580 2.12 -22.84 4.63
N LYS A 581 0.99 -23.52 4.88
CA LYS A 581 0.08 -23.23 5.99
C LYS A 581 0.80 -23.38 7.33
N GLY A 582 1.50 -24.49 7.54
CA GLY A 582 2.29 -24.76 8.74
C GLY A 582 3.38 -23.71 8.96
N PHE A 583 4.08 -23.32 7.89
CA PHE A 583 5.10 -22.28 7.94
C PHE A 583 4.51 -20.92 8.37
N VAL A 584 3.48 -20.43 7.67
CA VAL A 584 2.84 -19.15 8.00
C VAL A 584 2.28 -19.17 9.42
N ARG A 585 1.59 -20.24 9.82
CA ARG A 585 1.07 -20.39 11.18
C ARG A 585 2.19 -20.27 12.22
N LYS A 586 3.28 -21.01 12.02
CA LYS A 586 4.44 -21.00 12.91
C LYS A 586 5.07 -19.61 13.01
N VAL A 587 5.18 -18.87 11.90
CA VAL A 587 5.68 -17.49 11.93
C VAL A 587 4.73 -16.57 12.71
N LEU A 588 3.43 -16.61 12.40
CA LEU A 588 2.45 -15.71 13.01
C LEU A 588 2.25 -15.99 14.51
N GLU A 589 2.40 -17.23 14.97
CA GLU A 589 2.28 -17.60 16.40
C GLU A 589 3.52 -17.23 17.23
N ASN A 590 4.72 -17.22 16.63
CA ASN A 590 5.98 -17.04 17.36
C ASN A 590 6.58 -15.63 17.27
N TYR A 591 6.16 -14.84 16.28
CA TYR A 591 6.72 -13.51 16.03
C TYR A 591 5.67 -12.40 16.15
N GLN A 592 6.16 -11.19 16.42
CA GLN A 592 5.35 -9.99 16.61
C GLN A 592 5.26 -9.13 15.34
N LEU A 593 5.96 -9.51 14.27
CA LEU A 593 5.95 -8.80 12.99
C LEU A 593 4.51 -8.53 12.54
N PRO A 594 4.15 -7.28 12.22
CA PRO A 594 2.76 -6.95 11.90
C PRO A 594 2.30 -7.54 10.55
N TYR A 595 3.22 -7.66 9.60
CA TYR A 595 2.95 -8.22 8.28
C TYR A 595 4.08 -9.11 7.79
N ILE A 596 3.69 -10.20 7.15
CA ILE A 596 4.58 -11.05 6.37
C ILE A 596 3.97 -11.37 5.01
N THR A 597 4.82 -11.80 4.09
CA THR A 597 4.40 -12.49 2.87
C THR A 597 5.28 -13.71 2.69
N VAL A 598 4.75 -14.76 2.06
CA VAL A 598 5.56 -15.83 1.47
C VAL A 598 5.65 -15.54 -0.02
N THR A 599 6.86 -15.40 -0.55
CA THR A 599 7.11 -14.93 -1.92
C THR A 599 7.98 -15.92 -2.68
N PRO A 600 7.37 -16.95 -3.30
CA PRO A 600 8.06 -17.82 -4.24
C PRO A 600 8.58 -17.06 -5.46
N VAL A 601 9.81 -17.34 -5.87
CA VAL A 601 10.27 -17.02 -7.23
C VAL A 601 9.79 -18.08 -8.19
N PHE A 602 9.34 -17.67 -9.37
CA PHE A 602 8.92 -18.58 -10.42
C PHE A 602 9.13 -17.96 -11.79
N SER A 603 9.09 -18.78 -12.82
CA SER A 603 9.25 -18.34 -14.21
C SER A 603 8.02 -18.66 -15.03
N THR A 604 7.79 -17.92 -16.11
CA THR A 604 6.67 -18.17 -17.04
C THR A 604 7.17 -18.28 -18.46
N CYS A 605 6.69 -19.29 -19.17
CA CYS A 605 6.88 -19.49 -20.60
C CYS A 605 5.57 -19.17 -21.33
N THR A 606 5.64 -18.43 -22.43
CA THR A 606 4.46 -18.08 -23.24
C THR A 606 3.71 -19.29 -23.79
N THR A 607 4.40 -20.41 -23.99
CA THR A 607 3.82 -21.67 -24.49
C THR A 607 3.47 -22.64 -23.38
N HIS A 608 4.37 -22.80 -22.40
CA HIS A 608 4.26 -23.86 -21.39
C HIS A 608 3.75 -23.39 -20.02
N GLY A 609 3.54 -22.08 -19.84
CA GLY A 609 3.02 -21.49 -18.61
C GLY A 609 4.04 -21.48 -17.48
N TYR A 610 3.55 -21.74 -16.27
CA TYR A 610 4.31 -21.67 -15.02
C TYR A 610 5.48 -22.68 -14.94
N LEU A 611 6.62 -22.22 -14.44
CA LEU A 611 7.84 -23.00 -14.16
C LEU A 611 8.32 -22.70 -12.74
N SER A 612 8.71 -23.74 -12.00
CA SER A 612 9.18 -23.60 -10.61
C SER A 612 10.55 -22.91 -10.55
N GLY A 613 10.69 -21.92 -9.67
CA GLY A 613 11.95 -21.22 -9.45
C GLY A 613 12.38 -20.31 -10.60
N GLU A 614 13.59 -19.78 -10.46
CA GLU A 614 14.24 -18.95 -11.47
C GLU A 614 14.83 -19.82 -12.57
N GLN A 615 14.26 -19.70 -13.78
CA GLN A 615 14.72 -20.41 -14.97
C GLN A 615 14.75 -19.40 -16.09
N SER A 616 15.92 -19.04 -16.64
CA SER A 616 16.07 -18.04 -17.71
C SER A 616 15.54 -18.52 -19.08
N GLU A 617 15.51 -19.84 -19.28
CA GLU A 617 15.05 -20.51 -20.48
C GLU A 617 14.08 -21.65 -20.12
N CYS A 618 13.08 -21.88 -20.95
CA CYS A 618 12.11 -22.92 -20.70
C CYS A 618 12.74 -24.30 -20.96
N PRO A 619 12.71 -25.25 -20.01
CA PRO A 619 13.32 -26.57 -20.17
C PRO A 619 12.62 -27.44 -21.23
N LYS A 620 11.44 -27.02 -21.72
CA LYS A 620 10.64 -27.73 -22.72
C LYS A 620 10.84 -27.21 -24.15
N CYS A 621 10.97 -25.90 -24.37
CA CYS A 621 11.15 -25.31 -25.70
C CYS A 621 12.45 -24.52 -25.91
N GLY A 622 13.23 -24.23 -24.86
CA GLY A 622 14.43 -23.39 -24.93
C GLY A 622 14.16 -21.88 -25.08
N GLU A 623 12.90 -21.46 -25.15
CA GLU A 623 12.56 -20.03 -25.26
C GLU A 623 12.84 -19.27 -23.96
N LYS A 624 13.20 -17.99 -24.08
CA LYS A 624 13.39 -17.09 -22.94
C LYS A 624 12.09 -17.01 -22.13
N THR A 625 12.23 -17.09 -20.81
CA THR A 625 11.12 -16.96 -19.86
C THR A 625 11.05 -15.56 -19.26
N ASN A 626 9.95 -15.27 -18.59
CA ASN A 626 9.87 -14.16 -17.65
C ASN A 626 9.99 -14.68 -16.22
N VAL A 627 11.03 -14.28 -15.51
CA VAL A 627 11.20 -14.54 -14.07
C VAL A 627 10.35 -13.54 -13.29
N TRP A 628 9.50 -14.04 -12.38
CA TRP A 628 8.57 -13.26 -11.57
C TRP A 628 8.92 -13.38 -10.10
N THR A 629 8.87 -12.23 -9.41
CA THR A 629 8.95 -12.13 -7.95
C THR A 629 8.30 -10.82 -7.51
N ARG A 630 8.24 -10.55 -6.21
CA ARG A 630 7.86 -9.22 -5.72
C ARG A 630 9.03 -8.28 -5.86
N VAL A 631 8.85 -7.16 -6.56
CA VAL A 631 9.89 -6.11 -6.64
C VAL A 631 10.16 -5.53 -5.26
N MET A 632 9.10 -5.14 -4.58
CA MET A 632 9.09 -4.61 -3.22
C MET A 632 7.82 -4.95 -2.50
N GLY A 633 6.68 -5.10 -3.20
CA GLY A 633 5.41 -5.44 -2.57
C GLY A 633 4.35 -6.01 -3.49
N TYR A 634 4.61 -6.10 -4.79
CA TYR A 634 3.68 -6.59 -5.79
C TYR A 634 4.47 -7.32 -6.89
N PHE A 635 3.82 -8.23 -7.60
CA PHE A 635 4.49 -9.05 -8.60
C PHE A 635 4.78 -8.29 -9.88
N ARG A 636 6.03 -8.37 -10.33
CA ARG A 636 6.47 -7.92 -11.64
C ARG A 636 7.57 -8.83 -12.19
N PRO A 637 7.75 -8.90 -13.51
CA PRO A 637 8.90 -9.58 -14.08
C PRO A 637 10.19 -8.88 -13.65
N VAL A 638 11.24 -9.63 -13.32
CA VAL A 638 12.56 -9.07 -12.96
C VAL A 638 13.10 -8.16 -14.09
N ASP A 639 12.76 -8.45 -15.34
CA ASP A 639 13.14 -7.63 -16.49
C ASP A 639 12.62 -6.18 -16.43
N SER A 640 11.48 -5.95 -15.76
CA SER A 640 10.89 -4.63 -15.57
C SER A 640 11.43 -3.88 -14.35
N PHE A 641 12.27 -4.50 -13.52
CA PHE A 641 12.84 -3.85 -12.35
C PHE A 641 13.83 -2.76 -12.77
N ASN A 642 13.99 -1.74 -11.91
CA ASN A 642 15.08 -0.78 -12.07
C ASN A 642 16.44 -1.43 -11.77
N ILE A 643 17.50 -0.74 -12.16
CA ILE A 643 18.89 -1.22 -12.09
C ILE A 643 19.29 -1.63 -10.67
N GLY A 644 18.98 -0.81 -9.65
CA GLY A 644 19.27 -1.14 -8.26
C GLY A 644 18.48 -2.35 -7.76
N LYS A 645 17.20 -2.48 -8.13
CA LYS A 645 16.39 -3.67 -7.78
C LYS A 645 16.82 -4.95 -8.48
N LYS A 646 17.41 -4.85 -9.68
CA LYS A 646 18.11 -5.99 -10.30
C LYS A 646 19.36 -6.37 -9.52
N GLY A 647 20.12 -5.40 -9.03
CA GLY A 647 21.24 -5.62 -8.11
C GLY A 647 20.80 -6.36 -6.85
N GLU A 648 19.75 -5.87 -6.19
CA GLU A 648 19.19 -6.50 -5.00
C GLU A 648 18.69 -7.92 -5.26
N HIS A 649 18.01 -8.16 -6.40
CA HIS A 649 17.58 -9.51 -6.81
C HIS A 649 18.75 -10.45 -7.03
N HIS A 650 19.80 -10.01 -7.74
CA HIS A 650 20.98 -10.83 -8.01
C HIS A 650 21.80 -11.17 -6.75
N GLU A 651 21.87 -10.25 -5.79
CA GLU A 651 22.57 -10.47 -4.51
C GLU A 651 21.75 -11.36 -3.56
N ARG A 652 20.43 -11.49 -3.79
CA ARG A 652 19.53 -12.14 -2.85
C ARG A 652 19.82 -13.62 -2.70
N VAL A 653 20.10 -14.02 -1.46
CA VAL A 653 20.02 -15.42 -1.04
C VAL A 653 18.56 -15.70 -0.70
N HIS A 654 17.96 -16.62 -1.47
CA HIS A 654 16.57 -16.99 -1.29
C HIS A 654 16.42 -18.05 -0.20
N PHE A 655 15.33 -17.99 0.55
CA PHE A 655 15.00 -18.99 1.55
C PHE A 655 14.64 -20.33 0.90
N THR A 656 14.96 -21.41 1.61
CA THR A 656 14.69 -22.78 1.16
C THR A 656 13.72 -23.47 2.11
N GLU A 657 12.86 -24.34 1.58
CA GLU A 657 11.87 -25.05 2.39
C GLU A 657 12.52 -26.00 3.41
N ASP A 658 13.64 -26.63 3.06
CA ASP A 658 14.41 -27.49 3.98
C ASP A 658 14.79 -26.78 5.29
N ARG A 659 15.11 -25.47 5.22
CA ARG A 659 15.43 -24.67 6.40
C ARG A 659 14.20 -24.40 7.25
N VAL A 660 13.03 -24.26 6.63
CA VAL A 660 11.74 -24.08 7.33
C VAL A 660 11.41 -25.30 8.20
N GLU A 661 11.68 -26.50 7.68
CA GLU A 661 11.42 -27.76 8.38
C GLU A 661 12.45 -28.07 9.46
N SER A 662 13.72 -27.70 9.25
CA SER A 662 14.84 -28.06 10.13
C SER A 662 14.85 -27.38 11.50
N LYS A 663 14.21 -26.21 11.64
CA LYS A 663 14.23 -25.43 12.89
C LYS A 663 13.08 -25.85 13.79
N ASP A 664 13.32 -26.76 14.73
CA ASP A 664 12.35 -27.01 15.80
C ASP A 664 12.37 -25.79 16.76
N LEU A 665 11.39 -24.89 16.63
CA LEU A 665 11.32 -23.67 17.46
C LEU A 665 11.03 -23.98 18.95
N PHE A 666 10.77 -25.26 19.27
CA PHE A 666 10.48 -25.76 20.60
C PHE A 666 11.55 -26.70 21.16
N ALA A 667 12.72 -26.82 20.52
CA ALA A 667 13.86 -27.58 21.05
C ALA A 667 14.67 -26.79 22.09
#